data_AF-A0A329KBG9-F1
#
_entry.id   AF-A0A329KBG9-F1
#
_cell.length_a   1.000
_cell.length_b   1.000
_cell.length_c   1.000
_cell.angle_alpha   90.00
_cell.angle_beta   90.00
_cell.angle_gamma   90.00
#
_symmetry.space_group_name_H-M   'P 1'
#
loop_
_entity.id
_entity.type
_entity.pdbx_description
1 polymer ?
#
loop_
_entity_poly.entity_id
_entity_poly.type
_entity_poly.pdbx_seq_one_letter_code
_entity_poly.pdbx_strand_id
1 'polypeptide(L)'
;MISQEAATSKKQSFSGVYPHLAWTNGSPEVEEWECGTGAVVPWAGKLWYLTYPAHKPHGSHDKLFALDEKLSVEVYSGSVGGTHANRMIHRESEQLIIGPYFIDRSGQVRTVDPAKMSGRLTGVARHLSDPANKVIFYTMESGLYEVDVHTLQVTVLYQDPNDIRGWPHFLPGVHGKGAYSGQGRLAVSNNGNGGVLAEWQGQGDPGKSESWTIVDANKYTEITGPGGLYGAPDDEAPLWALGWDHKSVLLNVCDNGSWKRFRLPMASYTHSADNGWFTEWPRIRDIGAEKWLMDMFGMLYEFPPAFSHAATAGIRPLAVHHKMIVDFDTWNGQLVMGCNDTSIQGNPDAGRCQSNLLFTSLEELKQWGKPQGWGGVWAEEEVQAGQASEPFHFAGYGQRLLHLSHQEKEAASFTIELDGSGHGEWTVYRSITVPAGGYSPVLFPADVKAEWVRIRAAAKASGVTAWFAFTPAEDIPADKGLAAGITEAGVRPPAARSEALLFPSNDMSLPLHAATAVLNEEGKVTARGLYEVDADMRISPVDNPALEAALRETRAPVRQIQEDAASLIVCTEQGERLRLPKGHPDFARASADGFRRCIREVVTERKLMNVHGTFYEVPDNHSGGVRKLQPVTTHNKLIRDFCSWRGMLVLSGVDLVTEGQERPVFVDSNGSRHVVYSADGQAGLWFGNVDDLRRFGAPAGRGGPWLHTPVLAGQPSDPYLMWGYRHKTLELSHQGETAVSVHVEVDVQANGTWVRCETLHVAPGEKLIHVFPEGFAAHWVRLAADSDAVVTALFDYN
;
A
#
# COMPACT_ATOMS: atom_id res chain seq x y z
N MET A 1 -3.11 19.38 53.47
CA MET A 1 -2.45 18.59 52.42
C MET A 1 -3.52 17.78 51.70
N ILE A 2 -3.98 18.29 50.57
CA ILE A 2 -4.71 17.51 49.56
C ILE A 2 -3.99 17.91 48.27
N SER A 3 -3.10 17.04 47.78
CA SER A 3 -2.38 17.26 46.54
C SER A 3 -3.37 17.16 45.39
N GLN A 4 -3.56 18.27 44.68
CA GLN A 4 -4.10 18.26 43.33
C GLN A 4 -3.16 17.42 42.47
N GLU A 5 -3.56 16.19 42.13
CA GLU A 5 -3.04 15.53 40.95
C GLU A 5 -3.37 16.44 39.76
N ALA A 6 -2.33 17.01 39.15
CA ALA A 6 -2.46 17.70 37.89
C ALA A 6 -2.99 16.70 36.87
N ALA A 7 -4.26 16.84 36.49
CA ALA A 7 -4.84 16.13 35.37
C ALA A 7 -4.06 16.53 34.10
N THR A 8 -3.08 15.71 33.71
CA THR A 8 -2.47 15.82 32.39
C THR A 8 -3.55 15.56 31.36
N SER A 9 -3.98 16.59 30.64
CA SER A 9 -4.87 16.48 29.50
C SER A 9 -4.35 15.39 28.56
N LYS A 10 -5.07 14.26 28.47
CA LYS A 10 -4.74 13.17 27.55
C LYS A 10 -4.85 13.73 26.12
N LYS A 11 -3.74 13.72 25.36
CA LYS A 11 -3.71 14.13 23.95
C LYS A 11 -4.72 13.30 23.16
N GLN A 12 -5.48 13.95 22.28
CA GLN A 12 -6.46 13.24 21.46
C GLN A 12 -5.75 12.39 20.39
N SER A 13 -6.27 11.20 20.15
CA SER A 13 -5.80 10.30 19.10
C SER A 13 -6.98 9.66 18.39
N PHE A 14 -6.82 9.40 17.10
CA PHE A 14 -7.80 8.77 16.23
C PHE A 14 -7.08 7.63 15.52
N SER A 15 -7.42 6.38 15.89
CA SER A 15 -6.78 5.17 15.34
C SER A 15 -5.25 5.22 15.40
N GLY A 16 -4.69 5.69 16.52
CA GLY A 16 -3.25 5.76 16.71
C GLY A 16 -2.56 6.99 16.12
N VAL A 17 -3.28 7.86 15.42
CA VAL A 17 -2.76 9.12 14.89
C VAL A 17 -3.00 10.24 15.90
N TYR A 18 -1.97 11.02 16.22
CA TYR A 18 -2.08 12.19 17.10
C TYR A 18 -2.02 13.47 16.26
N PRO A 19 -3.15 14.20 16.07
CA PRO A 19 -3.20 15.33 15.15
C PRO A 19 -2.16 16.43 15.43
N HIS A 20 -1.81 16.63 16.71
CA HIS A 20 -0.80 17.63 17.12
C HIS A 20 0.63 17.26 16.73
N LEU A 21 0.90 16.00 16.39
CA LEU A 21 2.21 15.55 15.94
C LEU A 21 2.42 15.73 14.43
N ALA A 22 1.39 16.08 13.66
CA ALA A 22 1.54 16.24 12.22
C ALA A 22 2.52 17.36 11.86
N TRP A 23 3.25 17.15 10.77
CA TRP A 23 4.22 18.09 10.22
C TRP A 23 3.98 18.34 8.74
N THR A 24 4.63 19.39 8.25
CA THR A 24 4.70 19.76 6.85
C THR A 24 6.12 20.22 6.54
N ASN A 25 6.56 20.00 5.30
CA ASN A 25 7.85 20.51 4.83
C ASN A 25 7.69 21.87 4.15
N GLY A 26 8.78 22.62 4.13
CA GLY A 26 8.84 23.97 3.57
C GLY A 26 8.75 25.07 4.62
N SER A 27 8.51 26.28 4.14
CA SER A 27 8.36 27.51 4.92
C SER A 27 7.23 28.34 4.32
N PRO A 28 6.78 29.44 4.98
CA PRO A 28 5.83 30.36 4.36
C PRO A 28 6.27 30.85 2.97
N GLU A 29 7.58 30.92 2.71
CA GLU A 29 8.15 31.40 1.45
C GLU A 29 8.52 30.28 0.46
N VAL A 30 8.65 29.04 0.92
CA VAL A 30 9.10 27.89 0.11
C VAL A 30 8.11 26.74 0.27
N GLU A 31 7.37 26.46 -0.80
CA GLU A 31 6.49 25.30 -0.87
C GLU A 31 7.29 24.03 -1.23
N GLU A 32 7.10 22.98 -0.44
CA GLU A 32 7.58 21.63 -0.77
C GLU A 32 6.41 20.77 -1.19
N TRP A 33 6.65 19.84 -2.13
CA TRP A 33 5.56 19.05 -2.71
C TRP A 33 5.27 17.77 -1.95
N GLU A 34 6.18 17.36 -1.09
CA GLU A 34 6.17 16.06 -0.43
C GLU A 34 6.66 16.17 1.02
N CYS A 35 6.14 15.27 1.86
CA CYS A 35 6.37 15.30 3.29
C CYS A 35 6.47 13.90 3.90
N GLY A 36 7.38 13.05 3.41
CA GLY A 36 7.57 11.71 3.97
C GLY A 36 8.38 11.67 5.26
N THR A 37 8.32 10.56 5.99
CA THR A 37 9.24 10.26 7.11
C THR A 37 10.40 9.44 6.60
N GLY A 38 11.64 9.89 6.79
CA GLY A 38 12.80 9.16 6.27
C GLY A 38 13.23 8.00 7.15
N ALA A 39 13.24 8.24 8.46
CA ALA A 39 13.63 7.26 9.46
C ALA A 39 13.01 7.56 10.83
N VAL A 40 12.79 6.53 11.65
CA VAL A 40 12.22 6.62 13.02
C VAL A 40 12.96 5.70 14.01
N VAL A 41 13.80 6.24 14.91
CA VAL A 41 14.67 5.43 15.78
C VAL A 41 14.57 5.82 17.26
N PRO A 42 14.25 4.87 18.16
CA PRO A 42 14.46 4.99 19.61
C PRO A 42 15.94 5.13 19.96
N TRP A 43 16.35 6.25 20.56
CA TRP A 43 17.73 6.44 21.02
C TRP A 43 17.83 7.51 22.11
N ALA A 44 18.69 7.28 23.10
CA ALA A 44 18.94 8.22 24.21
C ALA A 44 17.67 8.71 24.93
N GLY A 45 16.69 7.83 25.12
CA GLY A 45 15.44 8.14 25.82
C GLY A 45 14.46 9.02 25.04
N LYS A 46 14.63 9.14 23.72
CA LYS A 46 13.68 9.82 22.82
C LYS A 46 13.43 8.96 21.57
N LEU A 47 12.32 9.23 20.89
CA LEU A 47 12.11 8.76 19.52
C LEU A 47 12.60 9.84 18.55
N TRP A 48 13.68 9.55 17.83
CA TRP A 48 14.23 10.44 16.81
C TRP A 48 13.59 10.14 15.46
N TYR A 49 13.23 11.16 14.72
CA TYR A 49 12.76 10.99 13.34
C TYR A 49 13.13 12.19 12.50
N LEU A 50 13.30 11.97 11.20
CA LEU A 50 13.48 13.05 10.23
C LEU A 50 12.42 12.95 9.14
N THR A 51 12.12 14.09 8.54
CA THR A 51 11.18 14.18 7.42
C THR A 51 11.97 14.44 6.14
N TYR A 52 11.38 14.18 4.98
CA TYR A 52 12.01 14.47 3.70
C TYR A 52 11.05 15.12 2.71
N PRO A 53 11.52 16.11 1.92
CA PRO A 53 10.84 16.60 0.73
C PRO A 53 11.30 15.83 -0.51
N ALA A 54 10.65 16.11 -1.64
CA ALA A 54 11.03 15.56 -2.93
C ALA A 54 12.36 16.18 -3.40
N HIS A 55 13.34 15.30 -3.69
CA HIS A 55 14.60 15.61 -4.37
C HIS A 55 15.39 16.83 -3.84
N LYS A 56 15.99 16.73 -2.66
CA LYS A 56 16.89 17.75 -2.07
C LYS A 56 18.27 17.18 -1.70
N PRO A 57 19.23 17.16 -2.63
CA PRO A 57 20.57 16.63 -2.39
C PRO A 57 21.52 17.60 -1.66
N HIS A 58 21.17 18.89 -1.53
CA HIS A 58 22.05 19.92 -0.96
C HIS A 58 21.54 20.52 0.36
N GLY A 59 20.61 19.84 1.04
CA GLY A 59 19.90 20.34 2.21
C GLY A 59 18.60 21.08 1.87
N SER A 60 17.76 21.28 2.88
CA SER A 60 16.42 21.89 2.77
C SER A 60 15.83 22.31 4.12
N HIS A 61 14.54 22.68 4.15
CA HIS A 61 13.88 23.22 5.33
C HIS A 61 13.26 22.18 6.27
N ASP A 62 13.16 20.92 5.85
CA ASP A 62 12.78 19.78 6.69
C ASP A 62 13.72 19.63 7.90
N LYS A 63 13.27 18.87 8.90
CA LYS A 63 13.86 18.88 10.24
C LYS A 63 14.16 17.48 10.75
N LEU A 64 15.13 17.43 11.66
CA LEU A 64 15.28 16.36 12.63
C LEU A 64 14.45 16.71 13.87
N PHE A 65 13.68 15.73 14.34
CA PHE A 65 12.80 15.83 15.49
C PHE A 65 13.18 14.81 16.56
N ALA A 66 12.90 15.15 17.82
CA ALA A 66 12.98 14.25 18.94
C ALA A 66 11.67 14.30 19.74
N LEU A 67 10.99 13.16 19.85
CA LEU A 67 9.73 13.02 20.59
C LEU A 67 9.99 12.39 21.95
N ASP A 68 9.46 13.00 23.00
CA ASP A 68 9.53 12.47 24.37
C ASP A 68 8.35 11.53 24.71
N GLU A 69 8.41 10.92 25.89
CA GLU A 69 7.35 10.02 26.37
C GLU A 69 5.99 10.70 26.63
N LYS A 70 5.96 12.04 26.70
CA LYS A 70 4.75 12.84 26.88
C LYS A 70 4.17 13.32 25.54
N LEU A 71 4.71 12.83 24.43
CA LEU A 71 4.38 13.24 23.07
C LEU A 71 4.64 14.73 22.80
N SER A 72 5.68 15.27 23.43
CA SER A 72 6.22 16.61 23.16
C SER A 72 7.34 16.50 22.13
N VAL A 73 7.27 17.35 21.10
CA VAL A 73 8.23 17.36 19.99
C VAL A 73 9.25 18.46 20.21
N GLU A 74 10.53 18.09 20.18
CA GLU A 74 11.66 19.01 20.08
C GLU A 74 12.17 19.02 18.63
N VAL A 75 12.28 20.21 18.03
CA VAL A 75 12.86 20.40 16.69
C VAL A 75 14.34 20.75 16.85
N TYR A 76 15.23 19.96 16.25
CA TYR A 76 16.66 20.26 16.32
C TYR A 76 17.00 21.50 15.47
N SER A 77 17.50 22.54 16.13
CA SER A 77 17.82 23.83 15.50
C SER A 77 18.98 23.78 14.49
N GLY A 78 19.87 22.79 14.61
CA GLY A 78 20.97 22.54 13.67
C GLY A 78 20.58 21.65 12.48
N SER A 79 19.27 21.51 12.19
CA SER A 79 18.80 20.75 11.03
C SER A 79 19.22 21.42 9.73
N VAL A 80 19.86 20.65 8.84
CA VAL A 80 20.28 21.06 7.50
C VAL A 80 19.34 20.58 6.39
N GLY A 81 18.37 19.74 6.77
CA GLY A 81 17.40 19.11 5.88
C GLY A 81 18.01 18.20 4.81
N GLY A 82 17.15 17.69 3.93
CA GLY A 82 17.50 16.93 2.73
C GLY A 82 16.57 15.74 2.50
N THR A 83 16.68 15.08 1.34
CA THR A 83 15.92 13.84 1.11
C THR A 83 16.68 12.65 1.67
N HIS A 84 16.42 12.31 2.94
CA HIS A 84 17.16 11.26 3.65
C HIS A 84 16.25 10.12 4.11
N ALA A 85 16.77 8.91 4.13
CA ALA A 85 16.07 7.71 4.63
C ALA A 85 17.00 6.68 5.30
N ASN A 86 18.27 7.03 5.52
CA ASN A 86 19.25 6.16 6.15
C ASN A 86 19.20 6.24 7.68
N ARG A 87 19.47 5.11 8.35
CA ARG A 87 19.63 5.02 9.80
C ARG A 87 20.56 3.88 10.21
N MET A 88 21.34 4.07 11.26
CA MET A 88 22.18 3.04 11.88
C MET A 88 22.54 3.43 13.32
N ILE A 89 22.58 2.47 14.24
CA ILE A 89 23.27 2.64 15.53
C ILE A 89 24.66 2.03 15.41
N HIS A 90 25.68 2.88 15.45
CA HIS A 90 27.07 2.48 15.39
C HIS A 90 27.55 2.01 16.76
N ARG A 91 27.74 0.69 16.91
CA ARG A 91 28.02 0.01 18.19
C ARG A 91 29.27 0.57 18.88
N GLU A 92 30.36 0.72 18.14
CA GLU A 92 31.68 1.04 18.68
C GLU A 92 31.80 2.48 19.17
N SER A 93 31.02 3.39 18.60
CA SER A 93 31.05 4.80 18.97
C SER A 93 29.85 5.22 19.82
N GLU A 94 28.90 4.31 20.08
CA GLU A 94 27.65 4.55 20.80
C GLU A 94 26.90 5.77 20.24
N GLN A 95 26.70 5.79 18.91
CA GLN A 95 26.02 6.88 18.21
C GLN A 95 24.92 6.37 17.29
N LEU A 96 23.76 7.04 17.34
CA LEU A 96 22.77 6.96 16.29
C LEU A 96 23.20 7.86 15.12
N ILE A 97 23.25 7.28 13.93
CA ILE A 97 23.39 7.95 12.65
C ILE A 97 22.02 7.95 11.99
N ILE A 98 21.45 9.13 11.73
CA ILE A 98 20.15 9.30 11.09
C ILE A 98 20.24 10.48 10.11
N GLY A 99 20.07 10.25 8.81
CA GLY A 99 20.44 11.27 7.82
C GLY A 99 21.93 11.66 7.95
N PRO A 100 22.27 12.98 7.90
CA PRO A 100 23.62 13.49 8.14
C PRO A 100 23.93 13.73 9.64
N TYR A 101 23.06 13.30 10.55
CA TYR A 101 23.15 13.61 11.99
C TYR A 101 23.74 12.43 12.77
N PHE A 102 24.70 12.74 13.64
CA PHE A 102 25.35 11.82 14.57
C PHE A 102 24.96 12.21 15.99
N ILE A 103 24.23 11.34 16.67
CA ILE A 103 23.61 11.59 17.98
C ILE A 103 24.24 10.64 19.00
N ASP A 104 24.96 11.19 19.98
CA ASP A 104 25.59 10.37 21.01
C ASP A 104 24.59 9.81 22.03
N ARG A 105 25.08 8.97 22.94
CA ARG A 105 24.28 8.36 24.03
C ARG A 105 23.58 9.36 24.97
N SER A 106 24.03 10.61 25.00
CA SER A 106 23.41 11.69 25.80
C SER A 106 22.35 12.48 25.01
N GLY A 107 22.22 12.20 23.71
CA GLY A 107 21.32 12.92 22.81
C GLY A 107 21.95 14.16 22.18
N GLN A 108 23.26 14.38 22.31
CA GLN A 108 23.94 15.51 21.68
C GLN A 108 24.13 15.22 20.18
N VAL A 109 23.63 16.14 19.35
CA VAL A 109 23.69 16.02 17.89
C VAL A 109 24.92 16.74 17.34
N ARG A 110 25.58 16.11 16.35
CA ARG A 110 26.55 16.71 15.44
C ARG A 110 26.10 16.48 14.00
N THR A 111 26.38 17.42 13.11
CA THR A 111 25.86 17.38 11.73
C THR A 111 27.00 17.39 10.73
N VAL A 112 26.97 16.48 9.76
CA VAL A 112 27.83 16.55 8.57
C VAL A 112 27.28 17.64 7.64
N ASP A 113 28.15 18.55 7.20
CA ASP A 113 27.79 19.61 6.26
C ASP A 113 27.39 19.00 4.90
N PRO A 114 26.18 19.28 4.36
CA PRO A 114 25.74 18.80 3.05
C PRO A 114 26.71 19.15 1.91
N ALA A 115 27.51 20.21 2.03
CA ALA A 115 28.52 20.56 1.03
C ALA A 115 29.70 19.56 0.98
N LYS A 116 29.92 18.77 2.05
CA LYS A 116 30.98 17.74 2.12
C LYS A 116 30.48 16.34 1.80
N MET A 117 29.17 16.10 1.97
CA MET A 117 28.51 14.84 1.71
C MET A 117 27.16 15.12 1.03
N SER A 118 27.25 15.64 -0.19
CA SER A 118 26.08 15.98 -1.01
C SER A 118 25.34 14.72 -1.44
N GLY A 119 24.03 14.80 -1.55
CA GLY A 119 23.21 13.72 -2.06
C GLY A 119 22.06 13.39 -1.13
N ARG A 120 21.14 12.59 -1.66
CA ARG A 120 19.99 12.08 -0.93
C ARG A 120 20.43 10.83 -0.19
N LEU A 121 20.81 10.93 1.09
CA LEU A 121 21.35 9.81 1.87
C LEU A 121 20.30 8.71 2.12
N THR A 122 20.48 7.51 1.58
CA THR A 122 19.47 6.43 1.61
C THR A 122 19.94 5.17 2.34
N GLY A 123 21.25 4.91 2.35
CA GLY A 123 21.85 3.82 3.11
C GLY A 123 23.06 4.25 3.92
N VAL A 124 23.30 3.59 5.04
CA VAL A 124 24.54 3.69 5.81
C VAL A 124 24.93 2.28 6.27
N ALA A 125 26.18 1.91 6.04
CA ALA A 125 26.71 0.58 6.32
C ALA A 125 28.01 0.65 7.12
N ARG A 126 28.32 -0.45 7.82
CA ARG A 126 29.62 -0.64 8.48
C ARG A 126 30.75 -0.62 7.43
N HIS A 127 31.89 -0.01 7.76
CA HIS A 127 33.03 0.02 6.85
C HIS A 127 33.69 -1.36 6.73
N LEU A 128 34.12 -1.75 5.53
CA LEU A 128 34.64 -3.11 5.27
C LEU A 128 35.98 -3.41 5.97
N SER A 129 36.88 -2.42 6.07
CA SER A 129 38.23 -2.62 6.64
C SER A 129 38.52 -1.84 7.92
N ASP A 130 37.61 -0.96 8.35
CA ASP A 130 37.76 -0.12 9.55
C ASP A 130 36.39 0.13 10.21
N PRO A 131 35.65 -0.96 10.52
CA PRO A 131 34.28 -0.86 11.03
C PRO A 131 34.18 -0.21 12.41
N ALA A 132 35.29 -0.03 13.13
CA ALA A 132 35.29 0.56 14.46
C ALA A 132 35.27 2.08 14.45
N ASN A 133 35.81 2.70 13.40
CA ASN A 133 35.98 4.15 13.33
C ASN A 133 35.20 4.78 12.18
N LYS A 134 34.73 3.98 11.20
CA LYS A 134 34.18 4.50 9.96
C LYS A 134 32.89 3.79 9.53
N VAL A 135 32.09 4.53 8.79
CA VAL A 135 30.90 4.03 8.08
C VAL A 135 30.93 4.44 6.62
N ILE A 136 30.19 3.73 5.78
CA ILE A 136 29.98 4.04 4.36
C ILE A 136 28.55 4.52 4.16
N PHE A 137 28.37 5.70 3.59
CA PHE A 137 27.08 6.21 3.14
C PHE A 137 26.87 5.92 1.66
N TYR A 138 25.62 5.59 1.32
CA TYR A 138 25.13 5.44 -0.05
C TYR A 138 23.98 6.42 -0.30
N THR A 139 23.97 7.06 -1.46
CA THR A 139 22.94 8.04 -1.83
C THR A 139 22.00 7.53 -2.92
N MET A 140 20.87 8.22 -3.10
CA MET A 140 19.88 7.88 -4.12
C MET A 140 20.45 7.99 -5.54
N GLU A 141 21.38 8.90 -5.81
CA GLU A 141 22.05 8.98 -7.11
C GLU A 141 23.34 8.14 -7.18
N SER A 142 23.53 7.21 -6.23
CA SER A 142 24.66 6.28 -6.13
C SER A 142 26.00 6.88 -5.69
N GLY A 143 25.98 8.05 -5.04
CA GLY A 143 27.14 8.61 -4.33
C GLY A 143 27.62 7.69 -3.21
N LEU A 144 28.94 7.61 -3.00
CA LEU A 144 29.59 6.77 -1.99
C LEU A 144 30.59 7.59 -1.18
N TYR A 145 30.40 7.59 0.14
CA TYR A 145 31.20 8.38 1.08
C TYR A 145 31.62 7.53 2.26
N GLU A 146 32.88 7.64 2.66
CA GLU A 146 33.37 7.17 3.95
C GLU A 146 33.31 8.32 4.96
N VAL A 147 32.85 8.06 6.18
CA VAL A 147 32.81 9.06 7.25
C VAL A 147 33.42 8.49 8.53
N ASP A 148 34.37 9.22 9.10
CA ASP A 148 34.91 8.96 10.43
C ASP A 148 33.90 9.38 11.50
N VAL A 149 33.46 8.43 12.32
CA VAL A 149 32.35 8.63 13.28
C VAL A 149 32.72 9.54 14.45
N HIS A 150 34.01 9.80 14.68
CA HIS A 150 34.50 10.64 15.77
C HIS A 150 34.71 12.08 15.33
N THR A 151 35.24 12.30 14.14
CA THR A 151 35.63 13.62 13.61
C THR A 151 34.65 14.21 12.60
N LEU A 152 33.77 13.38 12.01
CA LEU A 152 32.93 13.71 10.86
C LEU A 152 33.72 14.10 9.60
N GLN A 153 34.98 13.66 9.50
CA GLN A 153 35.75 13.81 8.26
C GLN A 153 35.14 12.90 7.18
N VAL A 154 34.83 13.50 6.03
CA VAL A 154 34.25 12.81 4.87
C VAL A 154 35.35 12.54 3.84
N THR A 155 35.43 11.30 3.37
CA THR A 155 36.23 10.88 2.22
C THR A 155 35.27 10.49 1.10
N VAL A 156 35.34 11.19 -0.04
CA VAL A 156 34.50 10.89 -1.21
C VAL A 156 35.10 9.71 -1.98
N LEU A 157 34.40 8.58 -2.01
CA LEU A 157 34.79 7.40 -2.79
C LEU A 157 34.24 7.50 -4.22
N TYR A 158 32.99 7.96 -4.34
CA TYR A 158 32.36 8.33 -5.59
C TYR A 158 31.42 9.50 -5.35
N GLN A 159 31.62 10.58 -6.10
CA GLN A 159 30.84 11.80 -5.94
C GLN A 159 29.39 11.56 -6.41
N ASP A 160 28.43 11.92 -5.56
CA ASP A 160 27.02 11.96 -5.95
C ASP A 160 26.87 12.84 -7.21
N PRO A 161 26.26 12.31 -8.28
CA PRO A 161 26.33 12.93 -9.58
C PRO A 161 25.20 13.94 -9.87
N ASN A 162 24.43 14.38 -8.86
CA ASN A 162 23.41 15.43 -9.03
C ASN A 162 23.94 16.71 -9.72
N ASP A 163 25.23 17.03 -9.55
CA ASP A 163 25.91 18.18 -10.19
C ASP A 163 26.62 17.85 -11.52
N ILE A 164 26.60 16.58 -11.96
CA ILE A 164 27.31 16.09 -13.14
C ILE A 164 26.35 16.00 -14.33
N ARG A 165 26.74 16.58 -15.48
CA ARG A 165 25.95 16.51 -16.72
C ARG A 165 26.24 15.21 -17.49
N GLY A 166 25.17 14.55 -17.95
CA GLY A 166 25.22 13.32 -18.75
C GLY A 166 25.11 12.07 -17.87
N TRP A 167 24.20 11.16 -18.25
CA TRP A 167 23.80 9.96 -17.48
C TRP A 167 24.96 9.33 -16.67
N PRO A 168 25.07 9.66 -15.37
CA PRO A 168 26.30 9.42 -14.62
C PRO A 168 26.26 8.12 -13.80
N HIS A 169 25.12 7.43 -13.74
CA HIS A 169 24.95 6.23 -12.92
C HIS A 169 25.81 5.06 -13.43
N PHE A 170 26.77 4.63 -12.61
CA PHE A 170 27.60 3.48 -12.94
C PHE A 170 26.90 2.13 -12.64
N LEU A 171 25.84 2.14 -11.83
CA LEU A 171 24.95 0.99 -11.59
C LEU A 171 23.57 1.22 -12.22
N PRO A 172 22.86 0.15 -12.66
CA PRO A 172 21.49 0.26 -13.14
C PRO A 172 20.51 0.78 -12.08
N GLY A 173 19.43 1.44 -12.53
CA GLY A 173 18.45 2.09 -11.67
C GLY A 173 18.84 3.51 -11.28
N VAL A 174 17.87 4.42 -11.21
CA VAL A 174 18.11 5.86 -10.93
C VAL A 174 17.90 6.25 -9.47
N HIS A 175 17.38 5.34 -8.64
CA HIS A 175 17.16 5.57 -7.21
C HIS A 175 17.82 4.49 -6.35
N GLY A 176 18.97 4.81 -5.76
CA GLY A 176 19.62 4.03 -4.71
C GLY A 176 18.80 4.04 -3.43
N LYS A 177 18.53 2.86 -2.88
CA LYS A 177 17.57 2.68 -1.79
C LYS A 177 18.17 2.08 -0.51
N GLY A 178 19.02 1.06 -0.65
CA GLY A 178 19.53 0.28 0.48
C GLY A 178 21.04 0.05 0.35
N ALA A 179 21.73 0.01 1.48
CA ALA A 179 23.14 -0.35 1.56
C ALA A 179 23.40 -1.08 2.88
N TYR A 180 24.11 -2.21 2.82
CA TYR A 180 24.44 -3.02 3.99
C TYR A 180 25.75 -3.76 3.78
N SER A 181 26.53 -3.94 4.85
CA SER A 181 27.78 -4.70 4.80
C SER A 181 27.70 -5.95 5.67
N GLY A 182 28.25 -7.06 5.17
CA GLY A 182 28.34 -8.37 5.82
C GLY A 182 29.05 -9.37 4.89
N GLN A 183 29.55 -10.50 5.38
CA GLN A 183 30.24 -11.52 4.56
C GLN A 183 31.32 -10.92 3.62
N GLY A 184 32.09 -9.95 4.13
CA GLY A 184 33.20 -9.31 3.41
C GLY A 184 32.80 -8.44 2.21
N ARG A 185 31.53 -8.04 2.08
CA ARG A 185 31.03 -7.21 0.97
C ARG A 185 30.14 -6.07 1.44
N LEU A 186 30.12 -5.01 0.64
CA LEU A 186 29.09 -3.97 0.66
C LEU A 186 28.08 -4.30 -0.43
N ALA A 187 26.83 -4.57 -0.05
CA ALA A 187 25.72 -4.75 -0.98
C ALA A 187 24.90 -3.46 -1.06
N VAL A 188 24.49 -3.07 -2.27
CA VAL A 188 23.65 -1.89 -2.54
C VAL A 188 22.48 -2.26 -3.45
N SER A 189 21.38 -1.54 -3.30
CA SER A 189 20.15 -1.76 -4.07
C SER A 189 19.63 -0.49 -4.71
N ASN A 190 19.21 -0.57 -5.97
CA ASN A 190 18.55 0.51 -6.70
C ASN A 190 17.18 0.08 -7.25
N ASN A 191 16.28 1.06 -7.41
CA ASN A 191 15.08 0.97 -8.23
C ASN A 191 14.99 2.19 -9.18
N GLY A 192 13.87 2.31 -9.91
CA GLY A 192 13.60 3.41 -10.83
C GLY A 192 14.19 3.18 -12.22
N ASN A 193 13.32 3.02 -13.22
CA ASN A 193 13.67 2.70 -14.61
C ASN A 193 14.54 1.43 -14.70
N GLY A 194 14.00 0.32 -14.22
CA GLY A 194 14.78 -0.86 -13.84
C GLY A 194 15.34 -0.75 -12.42
N GLY A 195 16.46 -1.42 -12.15
CA GLY A 195 17.07 -1.45 -10.83
C GLY A 195 18.22 -2.45 -10.76
N VAL A 196 18.84 -2.55 -9.58
CA VAL A 196 19.91 -3.52 -9.35
C VAL A 196 19.97 -3.96 -7.89
N LEU A 197 20.42 -5.19 -7.67
CA LEU A 197 21.10 -5.63 -6.46
C LEU A 197 22.57 -5.89 -6.86
N ALA A 198 23.50 -5.16 -6.28
CA ALA A 198 24.92 -5.25 -6.61
C ALA A 198 25.79 -5.36 -5.35
N GLU A 199 26.97 -5.92 -5.49
CA GLU A 199 27.93 -6.06 -4.39
C GLU A 199 29.35 -5.65 -4.77
N TRP A 200 30.07 -5.10 -3.79
CA TRP A 200 31.48 -4.73 -3.87
C TRP A 200 32.25 -5.38 -2.72
N GLN A 201 33.34 -6.09 -3.04
CA GLN A 201 34.14 -6.83 -2.06
C GLN A 201 35.34 -6.04 -1.51
N GLY A 202 35.30 -4.70 -1.63
CA GLY A 202 36.40 -3.85 -1.17
C GLY A 202 37.63 -3.80 -2.10
N GLN A 203 37.53 -4.34 -3.32
CA GLN A 203 38.61 -4.38 -4.30
C GLN A 203 38.32 -3.47 -5.50
N GLY A 204 39.35 -2.79 -6.02
CA GLY A 204 39.20 -1.86 -7.14
C GLY A 204 38.62 -0.51 -6.73
N ASP A 205 38.30 0.30 -7.73
CA ASP A 205 37.71 1.64 -7.56
C ASP A 205 36.18 1.50 -7.42
N PRO A 206 35.56 1.77 -6.26
CA PRO A 206 34.13 1.61 -6.05
C PRO A 206 33.29 2.57 -6.91
N GLY A 207 33.88 3.61 -7.51
CA GLY A 207 33.22 4.50 -8.46
C GLY A 207 33.12 3.95 -9.89
N LYS A 208 33.54 2.71 -10.12
CA LYS A 208 33.52 2.07 -11.44
C LYS A 208 32.77 0.76 -11.43
N SER A 209 31.94 0.54 -12.44
CA SER A 209 31.06 -0.63 -12.53
C SER A 209 31.82 -1.95 -12.61
N GLU A 210 33.04 -1.99 -13.15
CA GLU A 210 33.88 -3.19 -13.19
C GLU A 210 34.32 -3.70 -11.81
N SER A 211 34.25 -2.86 -10.77
CA SER A 211 34.53 -3.25 -9.38
C SER A 211 33.34 -3.94 -8.71
N TRP A 212 32.15 -3.88 -9.31
CA TRP A 212 30.91 -4.40 -8.76
C TRP A 212 30.46 -5.67 -9.46
N THR A 213 29.89 -6.58 -8.70
CA THR A 213 29.17 -7.74 -9.24
C THR A 213 27.68 -7.46 -9.21
N ILE A 214 27.01 -7.55 -10.37
CA ILE A 214 25.55 -7.52 -10.43
C ILE A 214 25.04 -8.89 -9.98
N VAL A 215 24.32 -8.90 -8.85
CA VAL A 215 23.64 -10.08 -8.30
C VAL A 215 22.31 -10.29 -9.03
N ASP A 216 21.56 -9.20 -9.20
CA ASP A 216 20.29 -9.22 -9.92
C ASP A 216 19.97 -7.86 -10.55
N ALA A 217 19.37 -7.87 -11.74
CA ALA A 217 18.95 -6.67 -12.45
C ALA A 217 17.43 -6.49 -12.36
N ASN A 218 16.89 -6.41 -11.15
CA ASN A 218 15.50 -6.05 -10.85
C ASN A 218 15.43 -4.86 -9.90
N LYS A 219 14.22 -4.41 -9.57
CA LYS A 219 13.98 -3.28 -8.67
C LYS A 219 14.10 -3.73 -7.22
N TYR A 220 14.85 -2.99 -6.40
CA TYR A 220 15.06 -3.28 -4.97
C TYR A 220 14.93 -2.03 -4.08
N THR A 221 14.44 -2.20 -2.85
CA THR A 221 14.19 -1.11 -1.89
C THR A 221 14.98 -1.21 -0.59
N GLU A 222 15.42 -2.39 -0.20
CA GLU A 222 16.05 -2.62 1.11
C GLU A 222 17.16 -3.66 1.01
N ILE A 223 18.22 -3.44 1.79
CA ILE A 223 19.18 -4.47 2.15
C ILE A 223 19.44 -4.37 3.65
N THR A 224 19.30 -5.48 4.35
CA THR A 224 19.52 -5.59 5.79
C THR A 224 19.97 -7.02 6.15
N GLY A 225 20.03 -7.36 7.43
CA GLY A 225 20.30 -8.70 7.92
C GLY A 225 19.94 -8.84 9.40
N PRO A 226 20.29 -9.95 10.06
CA PRO A 226 19.93 -10.21 11.47
C PRO A 226 20.37 -9.15 12.49
N GLY A 227 21.33 -8.29 12.13
CA GLY A 227 21.78 -7.20 12.99
C GLY A 227 21.01 -5.89 12.81
N GLY A 228 20.20 -5.79 11.75
CA GLY A 228 19.28 -4.69 11.49
C GLY A 228 19.95 -3.33 11.59
N LEU A 229 19.41 -2.48 12.46
CA LEU A 229 19.87 -1.12 12.70
C LEU A 229 21.34 -1.03 13.16
N TYR A 230 21.90 -2.10 13.70
CA TYR A 230 23.28 -2.11 14.21
C TYR A 230 24.32 -2.64 13.22
N GLY A 231 23.89 -3.00 11.99
CA GLY A 231 24.73 -3.69 11.01
C GLY A 231 25.00 -5.15 11.39
N ALA A 232 25.67 -5.89 10.50
CA ALA A 232 25.86 -7.33 10.64
C ALA A 232 26.45 -7.70 12.02
N PRO A 233 25.86 -8.69 12.72
CA PRO A 233 26.31 -9.08 14.06
C PRO A 233 27.67 -9.80 14.02
N ASP A 234 27.97 -10.48 12.91
CA ASP A 234 29.22 -11.17 12.61
C ASP A 234 29.39 -11.32 11.09
N ASP A 235 30.54 -11.86 10.66
CA ASP A 235 30.88 -12.02 9.24
C ASP A 235 30.11 -13.15 8.54
N GLU A 236 29.47 -14.06 9.27
CA GLU A 236 28.72 -15.20 8.72
C GLU A 236 27.22 -14.90 8.55
N ALA A 237 26.72 -13.86 9.24
CA ALA A 237 25.32 -13.50 9.22
C ALA A 237 24.79 -13.27 7.79
N PRO A 238 23.58 -13.80 7.47
CA PRO A 238 22.99 -13.62 6.16
C PRO A 238 22.62 -12.16 5.87
N LEU A 239 22.61 -11.81 4.58
CA LEU A 239 22.02 -10.57 4.08
C LEU A 239 20.67 -10.87 3.44
N TRP A 240 19.71 -9.97 3.62
CA TRP A 240 18.39 -10.02 3.01
C TRP A 240 18.16 -8.77 2.20
N ALA A 241 17.72 -8.94 0.95
CA ALA A 241 17.36 -7.85 0.06
C ALA A 241 15.91 -8.00 -0.40
N LEU A 242 15.14 -6.92 -0.31
CA LEU A 242 13.76 -6.85 -0.78
C LEU A 242 13.67 -6.10 -2.09
N GLY A 243 12.93 -6.69 -3.03
CA GLY A 243 12.68 -6.11 -4.33
C GLY A 243 11.39 -6.62 -4.95
N TRP A 244 11.22 -6.36 -6.23
CA TRP A 244 10.08 -6.84 -7.00
C TRP A 244 10.40 -6.93 -8.49
N ASP A 245 9.65 -7.78 -9.15
CA ASP A 245 9.46 -7.74 -10.58
C ASP A 245 7.94 -7.62 -10.89
N HIS A 246 7.57 -7.75 -12.15
CA HIS A 246 6.17 -7.67 -12.56
C HIS A 246 5.31 -8.87 -12.09
N LYS A 247 5.93 -9.93 -11.54
CA LYS A 247 5.27 -11.17 -11.13
C LYS A 247 5.11 -11.27 -9.63
N SER A 248 6.05 -10.76 -8.84
CA SER A 248 6.04 -10.92 -7.38
C SER A 248 7.01 -9.99 -6.65
N VAL A 249 6.85 -9.94 -5.33
CA VAL A 249 7.89 -9.50 -4.41
C VAL A 249 9.05 -10.49 -4.45
N LEU A 250 10.28 -9.98 -4.45
CA LEU A 250 11.52 -10.74 -4.42
C LEU A 250 12.17 -10.60 -3.05
N LEU A 251 12.52 -11.73 -2.43
CA LEU A 251 13.39 -11.80 -1.27
C LEU A 251 14.67 -12.52 -1.70
N ASN A 252 15.79 -11.81 -1.77
CA ASN A 252 17.09 -12.40 -2.07
C ASN A 252 17.89 -12.53 -0.78
N VAL A 253 18.49 -13.70 -0.57
CA VAL A 253 19.22 -14.03 0.66
C VAL A 253 20.64 -14.44 0.31
N CYS A 254 21.61 -13.64 0.78
CA CYS A 254 23.02 -13.98 0.74
C CYS A 254 23.36 -14.78 2.00
N ASP A 255 23.73 -16.03 1.83
CA ASP A 255 24.13 -16.92 2.93
C ASP A 255 25.31 -17.77 2.45
N ASN A 256 26.32 -17.89 3.31
CA ASN A 256 27.61 -18.51 2.99
C ASN A 256 28.19 -18.00 1.65
N GLY A 257 28.11 -16.68 1.41
CA GLY A 257 28.62 -16.00 0.24
C GLY A 257 27.82 -16.17 -1.05
N SER A 258 26.66 -16.83 -1.02
CA SER A 258 25.84 -17.13 -2.20
C SER A 258 24.42 -16.56 -2.09
N TRP A 259 23.91 -16.00 -3.20
CA TRP A 259 22.56 -15.44 -3.26
C TRP A 259 21.54 -16.48 -3.74
N LYS A 260 20.38 -16.55 -3.07
CA LYS A 260 19.20 -17.31 -3.49
C LYS A 260 17.96 -16.44 -3.43
N ARG A 261 17.05 -16.62 -4.40
CA ARG A 261 15.81 -15.85 -4.51
C ARG A 261 14.59 -16.66 -4.09
N PHE A 262 13.69 -16.00 -3.38
CA PHE A 262 12.36 -16.45 -2.99
C PHE A 262 11.34 -15.43 -3.49
N ARG A 263 10.12 -15.89 -3.80
CA ARG A 263 9.03 -15.03 -4.26
C ARG A 263 7.90 -14.97 -3.24
N LEU A 264 7.33 -13.79 -3.06
CA LEU A 264 6.15 -13.55 -2.22
C LEU A 264 5.05 -12.86 -3.03
N PRO A 265 3.76 -13.03 -2.68
CA PRO A 265 2.68 -12.36 -3.38
C PRO A 265 2.70 -10.85 -3.14
N MET A 266 2.21 -10.11 -4.12
CA MET A 266 1.88 -8.70 -4.02
C MET A 266 0.43 -8.54 -3.54
N ALA A 267 0.15 -7.52 -2.74
CA ALA A 267 -1.21 -7.23 -2.25
C ALA A 267 -1.79 -5.93 -2.84
N SER A 268 -0.95 -5.09 -3.45
CA SER A 268 -1.34 -3.85 -4.08
C SER A 268 -0.53 -3.63 -5.36
N TYR A 269 -1.21 -3.07 -6.37
CA TYR A 269 -0.55 -2.60 -7.59
C TYR A 269 0.00 -1.18 -7.45
N THR A 270 -0.31 -0.44 -6.38
CA THR A 270 0.09 0.97 -6.25
C THR A 270 1.59 1.20 -6.37
N HIS A 271 2.40 0.21 -5.98
CA HIS A 271 3.87 0.20 -6.01
C HIS A 271 4.48 -0.29 -7.36
N SER A 272 3.65 -0.66 -8.34
CA SER A 272 4.12 -1.43 -9.50
C SER A 272 4.84 -0.61 -10.57
N ALA A 273 4.77 0.73 -10.54
CA ALA A 273 5.39 1.58 -11.53
C ALA A 273 6.91 1.38 -11.61
N ASP A 274 7.43 1.34 -12.84
CA ASP A 274 8.85 1.10 -13.08
C ASP A 274 9.74 2.27 -12.64
N ASN A 275 9.23 3.50 -12.68
CA ASN A 275 9.95 4.71 -12.27
C ASN A 275 10.28 4.74 -10.76
N GLY A 276 9.61 3.90 -9.95
CA GLY A 276 9.86 3.74 -8.51
C GLY A 276 9.41 4.90 -7.63
N TRP A 277 8.63 5.87 -8.14
CA TRP A 277 8.11 7.00 -7.34
C TRP A 277 7.15 6.51 -6.25
N PHE A 278 6.22 5.63 -6.63
CA PHE A 278 5.17 5.08 -5.77
C PHE A 278 5.64 4.00 -4.78
N THR A 279 6.95 3.73 -4.77
CA THR A 279 7.58 2.74 -3.89
C THR A 279 8.65 3.45 -3.07
N GLU A 280 8.20 3.98 -1.93
CA GLU A 280 9.03 4.74 -1.02
C GLU A 280 10.14 3.87 -0.40
N TRP A 281 9.86 3.30 0.77
CA TRP A 281 10.85 2.67 1.63
C TRP A 281 10.32 1.38 2.29
N PRO A 282 9.75 0.40 1.58
CA PRO A 282 9.37 -0.86 2.23
C PRO A 282 10.58 -1.55 2.87
N ARG A 283 10.47 -2.01 4.13
CA ARG A 283 11.59 -2.43 5.00
C ARG A 283 11.38 -3.80 5.64
N ILE A 284 12.47 -4.40 6.13
CA ILE A 284 12.47 -5.39 7.21
C ILE A 284 13.09 -4.73 8.45
N ARG A 285 12.40 -4.72 9.59
CA ARG A 285 12.93 -4.18 10.86
C ARG A 285 12.66 -5.11 12.05
N ASP A 286 13.62 -5.12 12.96
CA ASP A 286 13.38 -5.53 14.34
C ASP A 286 12.40 -4.55 14.98
N ILE A 287 11.40 -5.10 15.68
CA ILE A 287 10.39 -4.34 16.43
C ILE A 287 10.37 -4.75 17.91
N GLY A 288 11.42 -5.42 18.40
CA GLY A 288 11.51 -5.89 19.79
C GLY A 288 10.57 -7.06 20.12
N ALA A 289 10.06 -7.76 19.09
CA ALA A 289 9.22 -8.95 19.22
C ALA A 289 10.00 -10.22 18.79
N GLU A 290 9.42 -11.40 19.01
CA GLU A 290 10.06 -12.68 18.60
C GLU A 290 10.30 -12.74 17.08
N LYS A 291 9.37 -12.19 16.31
CA LYS A 291 9.47 -12.03 14.86
C LYS A 291 9.64 -10.56 14.51
N TRP A 292 10.41 -10.32 13.48
CA TRP A 292 10.57 -9.00 12.88
C TRP A 292 9.34 -8.65 12.04
N LEU A 293 9.20 -7.39 11.68
CA LEU A 293 8.16 -6.93 10.77
C LEU A 293 8.77 -6.61 9.41
N MET A 294 8.15 -7.13 8.36
CA MET A 294 8.48 -6.84 6.97
C MET A 294 7.28 -6.19 6.30
N ASP A 295 7.51 -5.08 5.59
CA ASP A 295 6.54 -4.43 4.72
C ASP A 295 7.02 -4.52 3.27
N MET A 296 6.16 -5.00 2.38
CA MET A 296 6.37 -4.88 0.93
C MET A 296 5.05 -5.01 0.17
N PHE A 297 4.85 -4.14 -0.83
CA PHE A 297 3.73 -4.22 -1.79
C PHE A 297 2.33 -4.25 -1.15
N GLY A 298 2.13 -3.47 -0.09
CA GLY A 298 0.86 -3.34 0.61
C GLY A 298 0.54 -4.54 1.51
N MET A 299 1.53 -5.36 1.86
CA MET A 299 1.41 -6.48 2.80
C MET A 299 2.46 -6.37 3.89
N LEU A 300 2.01 -6.52 5.13
CA LEU A 300 2.84 -6.71 6.31
C LEU A 300 3.03 -8.20 6.56
N TYR A 301 4.24 -8.59 6.99
CA TYR A 301 4.59 -9.96 7.33
C TYR A 301 5.34 -10.02 8.65
N GLU A 302 5.09 -11.06 9.44
CA GLU A 302 6.07 -11.54 10.41
C GLU A 302 7.24 -12.16 9.64
N PHE A 303 8.45 -11.74 9.99
CA PHE A 303 9.68 -12.18 9.37
C PHE A 303 10.58 -12.86 10.42
N PRO A 304 11.09 -14.08 10.16
CA PRO A 304 11.92 -14.79 11.12
C PRO A 304 13.36 -14.22 11.10
N PRO A 305 13.92 -13.78 12.24
CA PRO A 305 15.26 -13.18 12.28
C PRO A 305 16.40 -14.17 11.96
N ALA A 306 16.12 -15.47 11.97
CA ALA A 306 17.08 -16.52 11.61
C ALA A 306 16.97 -16.99 10.14
N PHE A 307 16.26 -16.23 9.28
CA PHE A 307 16.05 -16.63 7.89
C PHE A 307 17.40 -16.80 7.16
N SER A 308 17.63 -18.00 6.64
CA SER A 308 18.88 -18.43 6.01
C SER A 308 18.58 -19.50 4.97
N HIS A 309 19.59 -19.97 4.22
CA HIS A 309 19.38 -21.05 3.25
C HIS A 309 19.01 -22.37 3.93
N ALA A 310 19.47 -22.59 5.16
CA ALA A 310 19.17 -23.78 5.94
C ALA A 310 17.83 -23.68 6.69
N ALA A 311 17.32 -22.47 6.92
CA ALA A 311 16.07 -22.22 7.64
C ALA A 311 15.24 -21.14 6.93
N THR A 312 14.37 -21.58 6.03
CA THR A 312 13.51 -20.70 5.21
C THR A 312 12.05 -20.68 5.66
N ALA A 313 11.74 -21.31 6.80
CA ALA A 313 10.39 -21.34 7.35
C ALA A 313 10.07 -20.11 8.20
N GLY A 314 8.79 -19.80 8.33
CA GLY A 314 8.29 -18.90 9.38
C GLY A 314 7.93 -17.49 8.94
N ILE A 315 8.01 -17.16 7.64
CA ILE A 315 7.38 -15.94 7.12
C ILE A 315 5.86 -16.12 7.18
N ARG A 316 5.13 -15.18 7.79
CA ARG A 316 3.66 -15.22 7.88
C ARG A 316 3.06 -13.88 7.48
N PRO A 317 2.08 -13.85 6.57
CA PRO A 317 1.41 -12.60 6.23
C PRO A 317 0.54 -12.18 7.42
N LEU A 318 0.60 -10.90 7.77
CA LEU A 318 -0.15 -10.30 8.88
C LEU A 318 -1.38 -9.59 8.37
N ALA A 319 -1.19 -8.61 7.49
CA ALA A 319 -2.29 -7.78 7.02
C ALA A 319 -1.95 -7.07 5.71
N VAL A 320 -2.99 -6.84 4.90
CA VAL A 320 -2.92 -5.90 3.78
C VAL A 320 -3.19 -4.48 4.27
N HIS A 321 -2.53 -3.49 3.68
CA HIS A 321 -2.66 -2.09 4.07
C HIS A 321 -2.64 -1.12 2.89
N HIS A 322 -3.18 0.08 3.09
CA HIS A 322 -3.22 1.17 2.13
C HIS A 322 -2.34 2.35 2.55
N LYS A 323 -2.05 2.53 3.85
CA LYS A 323 -1.08 3.52 4.34
C LYS A 323 0.28 3.36 3.63
N MET A 324 0.94 4.46 3.30
CA MET A 324 2.33 4.47 2.84
C MET A 324 3.24 4.47 4.05
N ILE A 325 3.65 3.28 4.47
CA ILE A 325 4.60 3.07 5.56
C ILE A 325 6.01 3.19 4.95
N VAL A 326 6.88 3.93 5.63
CA VAL A 326 8.23 4.24 5.12
C VAL A 326 9.34 3.77 6.06
N ASP A 327 9.05 3.70 7.35
CA ASP A 327 9.94 3.13 8.36
C ASP A 327 9.16 2.85 9.65
N PHE A 328 9.70 2.01 10.53
CA PHE A 328 9.04 1.67 11.79
C PHE A 328 10.03 1.16 12.85
N ASP A 329 9.63 1.32 14.10
CA ASP A 329 10.34 0.83 15.29
C ASP A 329 9.40 0.78 16.50
N THR A 330 9.86 0.25 17.63
CA THR A 330 9.08 0.17 18.87
C THR A 330 9.49 1.26 19.86
N TRP A 331 8.54 2.07 20.30
CA TRP A 331 8.75 3.15 21.25
C TRP A 331 7.66 3.15 22.32
N ASN A 332 8.04 3.23 23.60
CA ASN A 332 7.13 3.25 24.74
C ASN A 332 6.07 2.13 24.74
N GLY A 333 6.48 0.93 24.34
CA GLY A 333 5.61 -0.24 24.28
C GLY A 333 4.61 -0.23 23.13
N GLN A 334 4.73 0.69 22.18
CA GLN A 334 3.92 0.75 20.96
C GLN A 334 4.80 0.61 19.72
N LEU A 335 4.25 0.02 18.67
CA LEU A 335 4.83 0.11 17.34
C LEU A 335 4.57 1.51 16.81
N VAL A 336 5.61 2.20 16.34
CA VAL A 336 5.51 3.53 15.75
C VAL A 336 5.96 3.46 14.30
N MET A 337 5.10 3.93 13.40
CA MET A 337 5.35 3.96 11.97
C MET A 337 5.54 5.40 11.50
N GLY A 338 6.61 5.63 10.76
CA GLY A 338 6.75 6.80 9.89
C GLY A 338 5.90 6.61 8.64
N CYS A 339 5.22 7.67 8.19
CA CYS A 339 4.32 7.63 7.05
C CYS A 339 4.63 8.75 6.03
N ASN A 340 4.11 8.56 4.81
CA ASN A 340 4.00 9.59 3.78
C ASN A 340 2.53 9.74 3.37
N ASP A 341 1.81 10.71 3.97
CA ASP A 341 0.35 10.74 3.96
C ASP A 341 -0.26 11.64 2.89
N THR A 342 0.35 12.77 2.58
CA THR A 342 -0.14 13.69 1.56
C THR A 342 1.00 14.40 0.88
N SER A 343 1.13 14.17 -0.43
CA SER A 343 1.82 15.06 -1.34
C SER A 343 0.82 16.00 -2.01
N ILE A 344 1.32 17.07 -2.60
CA ILE A 344 0.57 17.92 -3.54
C ILE A 344 0.94 17.62 -5.00
N GLN A 345 1.77 16.59 -5.23
CA GLN A 345 2.15 16.14 -6.56
C GLN A 345 0.97 15.42 -7.22
N GLY A 346 0.27 16.10 -8.13
CA GLY A 346 -0.92 15.51 -8.76
C GLY A 346 -2.15 15.44 -7.84
N ASN A 347 -2.12 16.06 -6.66
CA ASN A 347 -3.24 16.16 -5.71
C ASN A 347 -3.74 17.61 -5.59
N PRO A 348 -4.56 18.10 -6.54
CA PRO A 348 -4.98 19.50 -6.57
C PRO A 348 -5.85 19.88 -5.37
N ASP A 349 -6.45 18.91 -4.68
CA ASP A 349 -7.38 19.10 -3.57
C ASP A 349 -6.69 19.15 -2.19
N ALA A 350 -5.36 19.12 -2.14
CA ALA A 350 -4.56 19.41 -0.95
C ALA A 350 -3.80 20.73 -1.12
N GLY A 351 -3.84 21.59 -0.12
CA GLY A 351 -3.16 22.88 -0.14
C GLY A 351 -1.67 22.81 0.19
N ARG A 352 -1.24 21.81 0.97
CA ARG A 352 0.17 21.58 1.31
C ARG A 352 0.42 20.11 1.64
N CYS A 353 1.64 19.65 1.38
CA CYS A 353 2.10 18.32 1.80
C CYS A 353 2.10 18.19 3.33
N GLN A 354 1.74 17.04 3.86
CA GLN A 354 1.70 16.80 5.30
C GLN A 354 1.75 15.32 5.61
N SER A 355 2.33 14.96 6.76
CA SER A 355 2.33 13.59 7.29
C SER A 355 2.32 13.56 8.81
N ASN A 356 2.18 12.36 9.36
CA ASN A 356 2.19 12.12 10.79
C ASN A 356 2.84 10.76 11.13
N LEU A 357 3.11 10.55 12.41
CA LEU A 357 3.42 9.23 12.97
C LEU A 357 2.12 8.47 13.22
N LEU A 358 2.18 7.15 13.08
CA LEU A 358 1.10 6.24 13.45
C LEU A 358 1.56 5.35 14.61
N PHE A 359 0.85 5.39 15.72
CA PHE A 359 1.11 4.56 16.90
C PHE A 359 0.14 3.40 16.93
N THR A 360 0.64 2.18 16.99
CA THR A 360 -0.19 0.98 16.93
C THR A 360 0.45 -0.20 17.66
N SER A 361 -0.07 -1.40 17.45
CA SER A 361 0.45 -2.66 17.98
C SER A 361 0.29 -3.77 16.94
N LEU A 362 1.06 -4.85 17.09
CA LEU A 362 0.92 -6.03 16.21
C LEU A 362 -0.51 -6.59 16.17
N GLU A 363 -1.24 -6.53 17.28
CA GLU A 363 -2.64 -7.01 17.34
C GLU A 363 -3.60 -6.10 16.59
N GLU A 364 -3.37 -4.78 16.59
CA GLU A 364 -4.15 -3.84 15.80
C GLU A 364 -3.85 -3.97 14.30
N LEU A 365 -2.60 -4.23 13.91
CA LEU A 365 -2.26 -4.47 12.49
C LEU A 365 -3.05 -5.62 11.90
N LYS A 366 -3.24 -6.71 12.66
CA LYS A 366 -4.05 -7.88 12.24
C LYS A 366 -5.52 -7.54 11.94
N GLN A 367 -5.99 -6.37 12.39
CA GLN A 367 -7.35 -5.88 12.17
C GLN A 367 -7.46 -4.98 10.94
N TRP A 368 -6.35 -4.56 10.33
CA TRP A 368 -6.38 -3.70 9.14
C TRP A 368 -6.93 -4.46 7.95
N GLY A 369 -6.34 -5.58 7.58
CA GLY A 369 -6.72 -6.34 6.39
C GLY A 369 -6.42 -7.82 6.57
N LYS A 370 -7.27 -8.71 6.05
CA LYS A 370 -6.91 -10.13 6.02
C LYS A 370 -5.83 -10.34 4.95
N PRO A 371 -4.83 -11.20 5.19
CA PRO A 371 -3.86 -11.60 4.18
C PRO A 371 -4.52 -12.05 2.87
N GLN A 372 -4.21 -11.33 1.79
CA GLN A 372 -4.62 -11.66 0.43
C GLN A 372 -3.62 -11.06 -0.57
N GLY A 373 -3.51 -11.66 -1.74
CA GLY A 373 -2.58 -11.18 -2.75
C GLY A 373 -2.44 -12.15 -3.91
N TRP A 374 -1.54 -11.81 -4.83
CA TRP A 374 -1.32 -12.58 -6.04
C TRP A 374 0.15 -12.54 -6.46
N GLY A 375 0.52 -13.41 -7.36
CA GLY A 375 1.82 -13.33 -8.02
C GLY A 375 2.17 -14.62 -8.72
N GLY A 376 3.23 -14.63 -9.50
CA GLY A 376 3.61 -15.78 -10.29
C GLY A 376 5.07 -16.15 -10.15
N VAL A 377 5.35 -17.41 -10.50
CA VAL A 377 6.71 -17.86 -10.81
C VAL A 377 7.01 -17.75 -12.30
N TRP A 378 5.99 -17.85 -13.15
CA TRP A 378 6.05 -17.68 -14.60
C TRP A 378 4.86 -16.83 -15.08
N ALA A 379 5.11 -15.90 -15.99
CA ALA A 379 4.11 -15.05 -16.62
C ALA A 379 4.34 -15.03 -18.14
N GLU A 380 3.62 -15.87 -18.87
CA GLU A 380 3.74 -16.02 -20.34
C GLU A 380 5.18 -16.34 -20.79
N GLU A 381 5.88 -17.18 -20.02
CA GLU A 381 7.31 -17.45 -20.20
C GLU A 381 7.60 -18.76 -20.95
N GLU A 382 8.81 -18.83 -21.50
CA GLU A 382 9.41 -20.09 -21.95
C GLU A 382 9.96 -20.86 -20.75
N VAL A 383 9.55 -22.11 -20.58
CA VAL A 383 10.02 -22.98 -19.49
C VAL A 383 10.76 -24.19 -20.03
N GLN A 384 11.78 -24.63 -19.31
CA GLN A 384 12.58 -25.81 -19.69
C GLN A 384 12.08 -27.08 -18.99
N ALA A 385 12.25 -28.22 -19.65
CA ALA A 385 11.91 -29.53 -19.11
C ALA A 385 12.69 -29.81 -17.81
N GLY A 386 11.99 -30.19 -16.75
CA GLY A 386 12.58 -30.59 -15.47
C GLY A 386 13.17 -29.46 -14.62
N GLN A 387 13.26 -28.23 -15.14
CA GLN A 387 13.73 -27.09 -14.37
C GLN A 387 12.66 -26.64 -13.38
N ALA A 388 13.01 -26.59 -12.09
CA ALA A 388 12.13 -26.06 -11.07
C ALA A 388 12.08 -24.54 -11.14
N SER A 389 10.88 -23.99 -10.95
CA SER A 389 10.69 -22.58 -10.69
C SER A 389 11.38 -22.16 -9.38
N GLU A 390 11.55 -20.85 -9.20
CA GLU A 390 11.89 -20.29 -7.90
C GLU A 390 10.79 -20.64 -6.86
N PRO A 391 11.14 -20.81 -5.57
CA PRO A 391 10.16 -21.02 -4.51
C PRO A 391 9.21 -19.83 -4.37
N PHE A 392 7.92 -20.11 -4.24
CA PHE A 392 6.88 -19.12 -4.00
C PHE A 392 6.26 -19.35 -2.62
N HIS A 393 6.12 -18.28 -1.83
CA HIS A 393 5.63 -18.34 -0.45
C HIS A 393 4.18 -18.84 -0.40
N PHE A 394 3.93 -19.86 0.42
CA PHE A 394 2.66 -20.60 0.42
C PHE A 394 1.96 -20.60 1.79
N ALA A 395 2.72 -20.43 2.87
CA ALA A 395 2.21 -20.51 4.23
C ALA A 395 1.42 -19.27 4.69
N GLY A 396 0.39 -19.48 5.50
CA GLY A 396 -0.30 -18.42 6.23
C GLY A 396 -1.46 -17.74 5.51
N TYR A 397 -1.86 -18.22 4.32
CA TYR A 397 -3.04 -17.74 3.60
C TYR A 397 -4.23 -18.68 3.81
N GLY A 398 -5.44 -18.10 3.81
CA GLY A 398 -6.69 -18.85 4.03
C GLY A 398 -7.04 -19.75 2.85
N GLN A 399 -7.31 -19.15 1.70
CA GLN A 399 -7.62 -19.85 0.44
C GLN A 399 -6.47 -19.67 -0.54
N ARG A 400 -6.13 -20.75 -1.25
CA ARG A 400 -4.95 -20.82 -2.12
C ARG A 400 -5.34 -21.43 -3.47
N LEU A 401 -5.01 -20.71 -4.52
CA LEU A 401 -5.31 -21.08 -5.90
C LEU A 401 -4.06 -20.92 -6.75
N LEU A 402 -3.80 -21.89 -7.63
CA LEU A 402 -2.86 -21.77 -8.74
C LEU A 402 -3.62 -21.79 -10.06
N HIS A 403 -3.41 -20.77 -10.88
CA HIS A 403 -3.76 -20.74 -12.29
C HIS A 403 -2.59 -21.24 -13.12
N LEU A 404 -2.85 -22.22 -13.97
CA LEU A 404 -1.84 -22.78 -14.86
C LEU A 404 -2.36 -22.76 -16.31
N SER A 405 -1.62 -22.14 -17.21
CA SER A 405 -1.93 -22.11 -18.64
C SER A 405 -0.66 -22.15 -19.48
N HIS A 406 -0.79 -22.53 -20.75
CA HIS A 406 0.31 -22.54 -21.72
C HIS A 406 -0.20 -22.37 -23.16
N GLN A 407 0.72 -22.13 -24.10
CA GLN A 407 0.39 -21.95 -25.52
C GLN A 407 0.71 -23.17 -26.41
N GLU A 408 1.18 -24.27 -25.84
CA GLU A 408 1.43 -25.52 -26.59
C GLU A 408 0.20 -26.06 -27.32
N LYS A 409 0.40 -26.63 -28.51
CA LYS A 409 -0.67 -27.25 -29.32
C LYS A 409 -1.11 -28.62 -28.82
N GLU A 410 -0.34 -29.20 -27.90
CA GLU A 410 -0.61 -30.47 -27.25
C GLU A 410 -0.75 -30.23 -25.75
N ALA A 411 -1.33 -31.21 -25.04
CA ALA A 411 -1.43 -31.13 -23.59
C ALA A 411 -0.04 -31.11 -22.93
N ALA A 412 0.20 -30.18 -22.01
CA ALA A 412 1.44 -30.10 -21.25
C ALA A 412 1.25 -30.58 -19.80
N SER A 413 2.26 -31.25 -19.26
CA SER A 413 2.23 -31.75 -17.88
C SER A 413 3.16 -30.96 -16.98
N PHE A 414 2.69 -30.64 -15.78
CA PHE A 414 3.43 -29.91 -14.76
C PHE A 414 3.36 -30.64 -13.43
N THR A 415 4.45 -30.59 -12.67
CA THR A 415 4.54 -31.15 -11.32
C THR A 415 4.62 -30.01 -10.32
N ILE A 416 3.71 -30.04 -9.34
CA ILE A 416 3.69 -29.13 -8.21
C ILE A 416 4.42 -29.81 -7.04
N GLU A 417 5.36 -29.10 -6.45
CA GLU A 417 6.11 -29.55 -5.29
C GLU A 417 5.98 -28.60 -4.12
N LEU A 418 6.07 -29.16 -2.92
CA LEU A 418 5.95 -28.46 -1.66
C LEU A 418 7.19 -28.71 -0.80
N ASP A 419 7.71 -27.64 -0.20
CA ASP A 419 8.65 -27.71 0.92
C ASP A 419 7.86 -27.52 2.21
N GLY A 420 7.63 -28.63 2.91
CA GLY A 420 6.82 -28.68 4.12
C GLY A 420 7.46 -27.98 5.31
N SER A 421 8.77 -28.10 5.44
CA SER A 421 9.54 -27.74 6.63
C SER A 421 10.36 -26.45 6.45
N GLY A 422 10.53 -25.98 5.22
CA GLY A 422 11.39 -24.83 4.91
C GLY A 422 12.88 -25.15 5.00
N HIS A 423 13.26 -26.43 4.85
CA HIS A 423 14.64 -26.91 4.83
C HIS A 423 15.10 -27.30 3.41
N GLY A 424 14.32 -26.98 2.37
CA GLY A 424 14.62 -27.37 1.00
C GLY A 424 14.29 -28.83 0.68
N GLU A 425 13.47 -29.48 1.51
CA GLU A 425 13.03 -30.87 1.33
C GLU A 425 11.75 -30.93 0.50
N TRP A 426 11.93 -30.92 -0.83
CA TRP A 426 10.82 -30.85 -1.78
C TRP A 426 10.15 -32.21 -1.97
N THR A 427 8.83 -32.23 -1.79
CA THR A 427 7.99 -33.41 -2.04
C THR A 427 7.00 -33.13 -3.17
N VAL A 428 6.73 -34.14 -3.99
CA VAL A 428 5.72 -34.02 -5.04
C VAL A 428 4.34 -34.01 -4.40
N TYR A 429 3.59 -32.92 -4.58
CA TYR A 429 2.21 -32.82 -4.15
C TYR A 429 1.27 -33.45 -5.18
N ARG A 430 1.37 -33.02 -6.43
CA ARG A 430 0.62 -33.60 -7.55
C ARG A 430 1.25 -33.27 -8.90
N SER A 431 0.97 -34.10 -9.88
CA SER A 431 1.13 -33.75 -11.30
C SER A 431 -0.22 -33.39 -11.90
N ILE A 432 -0.21 -32.47 -12.85
CA ILE A 432 -1.38 -31.93 -13.54
C ILE A 432 -1.07 -31.89 -15.03
N THR A 433 -2.02 -32.35 -15.84
CA THR A 433 -1.99 -32.21 -17.29
C THR A 433 -2.97 -31.11 -17.68
N VAL A 434 -2.46 -30.08 -18.34
CA VAL A 434 -3.23 -28.96 -18.88
C VAL A 434 -3.49 -29.23 -20.37
N PRO A 435 -4.73 -29.08 -20.87
CA PRO A 435 -5.04 -29.30 -22.29
C PRO A 435 -4.25 -28.38 -23.23
N ALA A 436 -4.19 -28.74 -24.52
CA ALA A 436 -3.62 -27.91 -25.58
C ALA A 436 -4.16 -26.46 -25.56
N GLY A 437 -3.26 -25.48 -25.56
CA GLY A 437 -3.57 -24.05 -25.45
C GLY A 437 -4.42 -23.70 -24.22
N GLY A 438 -4.42 -24.59 -23.22
CA GLY A 438 -5.46 -24.69 -22.23
C GLY A 438 -5.12 -23.98 -20.93
N TYR A 439 -6.07 -24.11 -20.02
CA TYR A 439 -6.02 -23.55 -18.68
C TYR A 439 -6.55 -24.57 -17.68
N SER A 440 -5.97 -24.58 -16.49
CA SER A 440 -6.46 -25.39 -15.39
C SER A 440 -6.23 -24.70 -14.03
N PRO A 441 -7.29 -24.49 -13.23
CA PRO A 441 -7.14 -24.03 -11.86
C PRO A 441 -6.85 -25.20 -10.91
N VAL A 442 -5.98 -24.96 -9.93
CA VAL A 442 -5.71 -25.87 -8.82
C VAL A 442 -6.02 -25.18 -7.51
N LEU A 443 -7.18 -25.51 -6.93
CA LEU A 443 -7.53 -25.12 -5.57
C LEU A 443 -6.81 -26.06 -4.59
N PHE A 444 -6.11 -25.48 -3.63
CA PHE A 444 -5.44 -26.24 -2.59
C PHE A 444 -6.34 -26.35 -1.36
N PRO A 445 -6.62 -27.57 -0.88
CA PRO A 445 -7.32 -27.76 0.39
C PRO A 445 -6.62 -27.05 1.55
N ALA A 446 -7.39 -26.59 2.54
CA ALA A 446 -6.86 -25.83 3.69
C ALA A 446 -5.88 -26.63 4.56
N ASP A 447 -5.98 -27.95 4.56
CA ASP A 447 -5.13 -28.87 5.33
C ASP A 447 -3.77 -29.15 4.67
N VAL A 448 -3.56 -28.77 3.41
CA VAL A 448 -2.25 -28.83 2.76
C VAL A 448 -1.31 -27.82 3.43
N LYS A 449 -0.23 -28.30 4.05
CA LYS A 449 0.73 -27.45 4.76
C LYS A 449 2.08 -27.47 4.05
N ALA A 450 2.59 -26.27 3.73
CA ALA A 450 3.93 -26.06 3.23
C ALA A 450 4.37 -24.63 3.47
N GLU A 451 5.67 -24.42 3.62
CA GLU A 451 6.28 -23.09 3.64
C GLU A 451 6.35 -22.52 2.22
N TRP A 452 6.76 -23.37 1.26
CA TRP A 452 7.00 -22.99 -0.12
C TRP A 452 6.37 -23.95 -1.11
N VAL A 453 6.00 -23.41 -2.27
CA VAL A 453 5.57 -24.16 -3.45
C VAL A 453 6.48 -23.84 -4.64
N ARG A 454 6.73 -24.83 -5.50
CA ARG A 454 7.40 -24.61 -6.80
C ARG A 454 6.82 -25.53 -7.86
N ILE A 455 7.07 -25.21 -9.13
CA ILE A 455 6.50 -25.92 -10.27
C ILE A 455 7.62 -26.36 -11.22
N ARG A 456 7.44 -27.53 -11.83
CA ARG A 456 8.27 -28.04 -12.92
C ARG A 456 7.43 -28.37 -14.14
N ALA A 457 7.88 -27.99 -15.33
CA ALA A 457 7.33 -28.50 -16.57
C ALA A 457 7.96 -29.85 -16.92
N ALA A 458 7.16 -30.82 -17.38
CA ALA A 458 7.67 -32.13 -17.80
C ALA A 458 8.44 -32.06 -19.12
N ALA A 459 8.10 -31.09 -19.97
CA ALA A 459 8.73 -30.82 -21.25
C ALA A 459 8.98 -29.30 -21.38
N LYS A 460 9.76 -28.90 -22.39
CA LYS A 460 9.82 -27.50 -22.78
C LYS A 460 8.42 -27.04 -23.20
N ALA A 461 8.01 -25.86 -22.76
CA ALA A 461 6.74 -25.26 -23.13
C ALA A 461 6.86 -23.73 -23.24
N SER A 462 6.04 -23.16 -24.12
CA SER A 462 5.97 -21.73 -24.45
C SER A 462 4.74 -21.06 -23.84
N GLY A 463 4.89 -19.77 -23.52
CA GLY A 463 3.80 -18.93 -23.02
C GLY A 463 3.17 -19.47 -21.73
N VAL A 464 3.97 -20.05 -20.85
CA VAL A 464 3.50 -20.67 -19.61
C VAL A 464 3.25 -19.61 -18.56
N THR A 465 2.05 -19.61 -17.99
CA THR A 465 1.70 -18.82 -16.81
C THR A 465 1.41 -19.75 -15.65
N ALA A 466 2.09 -19.49 -14.53
CA ALA A 466 1.86 -20.12 -13.25
C ALA A 466 1.67 -19.04 -12.19
N TRP A 467 0.39 -18.72 -11.93
CA TRP A 467 -0.02 -17.56 -11.15
C TRP A 467 -0.83 -17.98 -9.93
N PHE A 468 -0.35 -17.61 -8.76
CA PHE A 468 -1.01 -17.85 -7.49
C PHE A 468 -1.94 -16.70 -7.13
N ALA A 469 -3.10 -17.07 -6.58
CA ALA A 469 -4.05 -16.16 -5.96
C ALA A 469 -4.33 -16.65 -4.53
N PHE A 470 -4.24 -15.72 -3.59
CA PHE A 470 -4.50 -15.94 -2.17
C PHE A 470 -5.65 -15.04 -1.74
N THR A 471 -6.70 -15.65 -1.18
CA THR A 471 -7.86 -14.91 -0.68
C THR A 471 -8.16 -15.29 0.77
N PRO A 472 -8.84 -14.42 1.52
CA PRO A 472 -9.23 -14.73 2.89
C PRO A 472 -10.22 -15.89 2.94
N ALA A 473 -10.10 -16.75 3.95
CA ALA A 473 -11.12 -17.76 4.26
C ALA A 473 -12.30 -17.20 5.05
N GLU A 474 -12.18 -15.97 5.54
CA GLU A 474 -13.20 -15.21 6.26
C GLU A 474 -13.02 -13.73 5.99
N ASP A 475 -14.13 -12.98 5.98
CA ASP A 475 -14.10 -11.53 5.87
C ASP A 475 -13.73 -10.89 7.20
N ILE A 476 -13.24 -9.64 7.16
CA ILE A 476 -13.15 -8.83 8.38
C ILE A 476 -14.58 -8.46 8.79
N PRO A 477 -15.01 -8.79 10.02
CA PRO A 477 -16.31 -8.34 10.51
C PRO A 477 -16.37 -6.81 10.52
N ALA A 478 -17.49 -6.26 10.04
CA ALA A 478 -17.71 -4.83 10.12
C ALA A 478 -17.76 -4.36 11.58
N ASP A 479 -16.93 -3.36 11.92
CA ASP A 479 -17.00 -2.67 13.19
C ASP A 479 -18.06 -1.57 13.12
N LYS A 480 -19.23 -1.88 13.68
CA LYS A 480 -20.35 -0.94 13.70
C LYS A 480 -20.06 0.33 14.49
N GLY A 481 -19.20 0.28 15.52
CA GLY A 481 -18.84 1.42 16.35
C GLY A 481 -17.89 2.37 15.63
N LEU A 482 -16.93 1.82 14.88
CA LEU A 482 -15.97 2.58 14.08
C LEU A 482 -16.65 3.45 13.01
N ALA A 483 -17.58 2.87 12.25
CA ALA A 483 -18.34 3.59 11.22
C ALA A 483 -19.61 4.28 11.75
N ALA A 484 -19.84 4.24 13.07
CA ALA A 484 -21.01 4.88 13.67
C ALA A 484 -20.93 6.41 13.56
N GLY A 485 -22.08 7.04 13.35
CA GLY A 485 -22.20 8.49 13.19
C GLY A 485 -22.04 8.98 11.76
N ILE A 486 -21.65 8.14 10.80
CA ILE A 486 -21.77 8.47 9.37
C ILE A 486 -23.11 7.94 8.87
N THR A 487 -23.88 8.77 8.14
CA THR A 487 -25.24 8.44 7.70
C THR A 487 -25.28 7.20 6.82
N GLU A 488 -26.18 6.27 7.14
CA GLU A 488 -26.38 5.01 6.42
C GLU A 488 -27.28 5.19 5.18
N ALA A 489 -26.95 4.50 4.08
CA ALA A 489 -27.82 4.40 2.92
C ALA A 489 -29.01 3.45 3.17
N GLY A 490 -30.14 3.67 2.49
CA GLY A 490 -31.30 2.79 2.58
C GLY A 490 -32.20 2.99 3.82
N VAL A 491 -31.79 3.81 4.79
CA VAL A 491 -32.62 4.18 5.96
C VAL A 491 -33.66 5.24 5.56
N ARG A 492 -34.91 5.11 6.06
CA ARG A 492 -36.03 6.01 5.75
C ARG A 492 -36.89 6.34 7.00
N PRO A 493 -37.12 7.64 7.31
CA PRO A 493 -36.44 8.79 6.71
C PRO A 493 -34.93 8.74 7.00
N PRO A 494 -34.07 9.32 6.12
CA PRO A 494 -32.65 9.45 6.44
C PRO A 494 -32.47 10.34 7.68
N ALA A 495 -31.40 10.12 8.44
CA ALA A 495 -31.04 11.03 9.53
C ALA A 495 -30.72 12.44 8.99
N ALA A 496 -31.03 13.45 9.79
CA ALA A 496 -30.48 14.78 9.59
C ALA A 496 -28.94 14.69 9.66
N ARG A 497 -28.22 15.41 8.79
CA ARG A 497 -26.77 15.23 8.63
C ARG A 497 -26.04 16.47 8.13
N SER A 498 -24.74 16.51 8.38
CA SER A 498 -23.80 17.50 7.88
C SER A 498 -23.01 16.89 6.72
N GLU A 499 -23.25 17.42 5.53
CA GLU A 499 -22.41 17.18 4.35
C GLU A 499 -21.38 18.31 4.23
N ALA A 500 -20.14 18.02 3.80
CA ALA A 500 -19.10 19.05 3.68
C ALA A 500 -18.20 18.83 2.46
N LEU A 501 -17.71 19.93 1.87
CA LEU A 501 -16.56 19.94 0.97
C LEU A 501 -15.30 20.17 1.80
N LEU A 502 -14.28 19.32 1.62
CA LEU A 502 -13.11 19.28 2.50
C LEU A 502 -11.85 19.77 1.79
N PHE A 503 -11.19 20.76 2.37
CA PHE A 503 -9.94 21.33 1.85
C PHE A 503 -8.89 21.49 2.96
N PRO A 504 -7.88 20.61 3.01
CA PRO A 504 -6.66 20.84 3.77
C PRO A 504 -5.98 22.11 3.23
N SER A 505 -5.89 23.15 4.05
CA SER A 505 -5.38 24.44 3.60
C SER A 505 -3.88 24.42 3.28
N ASN A 506 -3.39 25.50 2.67
CA ASN A 506 -1.98 25.77 2.46
C ASN A 506 -1.38 26.66 3.57
N ASP A 507 -1.97 26.73 4.76
CA ASP A 507 -1.42 27.47 5.90
C ASP A 507 -0.48 26.57 6.73
N MET A 508 0.58 27.14 7.32
CA MET A 508 1.59 26.37 8.08
C MET A 508 0.99 25.71 9.34
N SER A 509 -0.09 26.28 9.87
CA SER A 509 -0.87 25.69 10.96
C SER A 509 -1.79 24.55 10.49
N LEU A 510 -1.81 24.23 9.19
CA LEU A 510 -2.58 23.15 8.56
C LEU A 510 -4.04 23.05 9.04
N PRO A 511 -4.85 24.13 9.05
CA PRO A 511 -6.27 24.02 9.29
C PRO A 511 -6.95 23.24 8.16
N LEU A 512 -7.98 22.48 8.51
CA LEU A 512 -8.90 21.87 7.55
C LEU A 512 -10.12 22.76 7.38
N HIS A 513 -10.37 23.25 6.18
CA HIS A 513 -11.59 23.99 5.86
C HIS A 513 -12.69 23.03 5.42
N ALA A 514 -13.89 23.24 5.97
CA ALA A 514 -15.09 22.47 5.69
C ALA A 514 -16.25 23.41 5.32
N ALA A 515 -16.61 23.46 4.03
CA ALA A 515 -17.80 24.17 3.58
C ALA A 515 -19.01 23.23 3.73
N THR A 516 -19.80 23.43 4.78
CA THR A 516 -20.84 22.49 5.22
C THR A 516 -22.24 22.84 4.73
N ALA A 517 -23.08 21.82 4.56
CA ALA A 517 -24.50 21.94 4.31
C ALA A 517 -25.27 21.01 5.27
N VAL A 518 -26.21 21.58 6.01
CA VAL A 518 -27.08 20.84 6.93
C VAL A 518 -28.29 20.33 6.16
N LEU A 519 -28.44 19.02 6.06
CA LEU A 519 -29.59 18.37 5.45
C LEU A 519 -30.51 17.84 6.55
N ASN A 520 -31.80 18.12 6.44
CA ASN A 520 -32.81 17.58 7.35
C ASN A 520 -33.24 16.14 6.96
N GLU A 521 -34.20 15.57 7.68
CA GLU A 521 -34.70 14.20 7.45
C GLU A 521 -35.44 14.04 6.10
N GLU A 522 -35.87 15.14 5.46
CA GLU A 522 -36.37 15.11 4.08
C GLU A 522 -35.25 15.23 3.03
N GLY A 523 -33.98 15.33 3.46
CA GLY A 523 -32.82 15.49 2.60
C GLY A 523 -32.69 16.89 1.97
N LYS A 524 -33.37 17.91 2.52
CA LYS A 524 -33.30 19.30 2.05
C LYS A 524 -32.22 20.06 2.81
N VAL A 525 -31.48 20.90 2.09
CA VAL A 525 -30.52 21.84 2.71
C VAL A 525 -31.30 22.90 3.50
N THR A 526 -30.97 23.04 4.78
CA THR A 526 -31.59 24.01 5.71
C THR A 526 -30.63 25.10 6.17
N ALA A 527 -29.32 24.81 6.19
CA ALA A 527 -28.27 25.77 6.52
C ALA A 527 -26.98 25.46 5.75
N ARG A 528 -26.12 26.47 5.62
CA ARG A 528 -24.77 26.39 5.06
C ARG A 528 -23.82 27.24 5.91
N GLY A 529 -22.56 26.86 5.95
CA GLY A 529 -21.52 27.68 6.55
C GLY A 529 -20.12 27.15 6.26
N LEU A 530 -19.12 27.92 6.66
CA LEU A 530 -17.72 27.54 6.61
C LEU A 530 -17.20 27.26 8.02
N TYR A 531 -16.48 26.16 8.18
CA TYR A 531 -15.87 25.77 9.43
C TYR A 531 -14.38 25.47 9.23
N GLU A 532 -13.62 25.64 10.30
CA GLU A 532 -12.22 25.27 10.38
C GLU A 532 -12.01 24.23 11.48
N VAL A 533 -11.18 23.21 11.19
CA VAL A 533 -10.70 22.24 12.17
C VAL A 533 -9.25 22.52 12.50
N ASP A 534 -8.95 22.71 13.78
CA ASP A 534 -7.61 22.98 14.31
C ASP A 534 -6.90 21.69 14.80
N ALA A 535 -5.62 21.81 15.15
CA ALA A 535 -4.81 20.68 15.67
C ALA A 535 -5.31 20.11 17.02
N ASP A 536 -6.14 20.87 17.76
CA ASP A 536 -6.78 20.44 19.00
C ASP A 536 -8.13 19.76 18.76
N MET A 537 -8.49 19.55 17.48
CA MET A 537 -9.73 18.93 17.01
C MET A 537 -10.97 19.72 17.40
N ARG A 538 -10.88 21.06 17.39
CA ARG A 538 -12.05 21.94 17.52
C ARG A 538 -12.56 22.30 16.13
N ILE A 539 -13.86 22.11 15.92
CA ILE A 539 -14.56 22.56 14.71
C ILE A 539 -15.24 23.89 15.03
N SER A 540 -14.76 24.98 14.44
CA SER A 540 -15.22 26.34 14.72
C SER A 540 -15.79 27.01 13.47
N PRO A 541 -16.92 27.74 13.56
CA PRO A 541 -17.43 28.51 12.43
C PRO A 541 -16.47 29.64 12.07
N VAL A 542 -16.34 29.92 10.78
CA VAL A 542 -15.49 31.00 10.23
C VAL A 542 -16.34 31.93 9.37
N ASP A 543 -16.34 33.21 9.69
CA ASP A 543 -16.98 34.24 8.86
C ASP A 543 -16.07 34.64 7.70
N ASN A 544 -16.11 33.83 6.64
CA ASN A 544 -15.39 34.11 5.39
C ASN A 544 -16.22 33.64 4.17
N PRO A 545 -17.25 34.41 3.77
CA PRO A 545 -18.14 34.02 2.68
C PRO A 545 -17.44 33.92 1.32
N ALA A 546 -16.33 34.65 1.12
CA ALA A 546 -15.54 34.57 -0.11
C ALA A 546 -14.83 33.21 -0.25
N LEU A 547 -14.22 32.73 0.83
CA LEU A 547 -13.60 31.39 0.86
C LEU A 547 -14.65 30.28 0.73
N GLU A 548 -15.79 30.40 1.42
CA GLU A 548 -16.88 29.43 1.29
C GLU A 548 -17.35 29.33 -0.17
N ALA A 549 -17.60 30.47 -0.81
CA ALA A 549 -18.02 30.53 -2.22
C ALA A 549 -16.95 29.92 -3.14
N ALA A 550 -15.67 30.26 -2.95
CA ALA A 550 -14.58 29.72 -3.75
C ALA A 550 -14.44 28.20 -3.62
N LEU A 551 -14.57 27.64 -2.40
CA LEU A 551 -14.54 26.19 -2.19
C LEU A 551 -15.71 25.50 -2.89
N ARG A 552 -16.93 26.04 -2.76
CA ARG A 552 -18.10 25.47 -3.44
C ARG A 552 -18.00 25.55 -4.97
N GLU A 553 -17.41 26.61 -5.50
CA GLU A 553 -17.23 26.77 -6.94
C GLU A 553 -16.14 25.86 -7.50
N THR A 554 -14.98 25.82 -6.85
CA THR A 554 -13.77 25.17 -7.40
C THR A 554 -13.60 23.72 -6.96
N ARG A 555 -14.19 23.33 -5.82
CA ARG A 555 -13.97 22.01 -5.21
C ARG A 555 -15.20 21.11 -5.24
N ALA A 556 -16.37 21.57 -5.67
CA ALA A 556 -17.54 20.71 -5.74
C ALA A 556 -17.28 19.50 -6.66
N PRO A 557 -17.53 18.26 -6.19
CA PRO A 557 -17.38 17.09 -7.03
C PRO A 557 -18.33 17.12 -8.23
N VAL A 558 -17.82 16.64 -9.35
CA VAL A 558 -18.60 16.36 -10.55
C VAL A 558 -18.81 14.85 -10.68
N ARG A 559 -19.86 14.44 -11.39
CA ARG A 559 -20.07 13.02 -11.70
C ARG A 559 -18.98 12.55 -12.66
N GLN A 560 -18.12 11.64 -12.20
CA GLN A 560 -17.00 11.09 -12.97
C GLN A 560 -17.25 9.66 -13.52
N ILE A 561 -18.38 9.05 -13.16
CA ILE A 561 -18.64 7.62 -13.42
C ILE A 561 -19.93 7.45 -14.21
N GLN A 562 -19.84 6.62 -15.25
CA GLN A 562 -20.96 6.20 -16.06
C GLN A 562 -21.60 4.96 -15.44
N GLU A 563 -22.89 4.76 -15.67
CA GLU A 563 -23.59 3.54 -15.27
C GLU A 563 -24.62 3.18 -16.33
N ASP A 564 -24.89 1.90 -16.49
CA ASP A 564 -26.03 1.40 -17.24
C ASP A 564 -26.95 0.58 -16.31
N ALA A 565 -27.90 -0.14 -16.91
CA ALA A 565 -28.84 -0.96 -16.14
C ALA A 565 -28.11 -2.04 -15.33
N ALA A 566 -27.02 -2.62 -15.88
CA ALA A 566 -26.29 -3.73 -15.29
C ALA A 566 -25.20 -3.29 -14.31
N SER A 567 -24.37 -2.30 -14.68
CA SER A 567 -23.11 -2.03 -13.99
C SER A 567 -22.71 -0.56 -13.96
N LEU A 568 -21.73 -0.25 -13.10
CA LEU A 568 -20.92 0.96 -13.25
C LEU A 568 -19.88 0.74 -14.34
N ILE A 569 -19.49 1.81 -15.01
CA ILE A 569 -18.52 1.79 -16.10
C ILE A 569 -17.41 2.79 -15.79
N VAL A 570 -16.17 2.30 -15.81
CA VAL A 570 -14.94 3.09 -15.77
C VAL A 570 -14.14 2.85 -17.04
N CYS A 571 -13.27 3.80 -17.40
CA CYS A 571 -12.44 3.68 -18.59
C CYS A 571 -10.96 3.81 -18.25
N THR A 572 -10.12 2.99 -18.87
CA THR A 572 -8.66 3.20 -18.86
C THR A 572 -8.29 4.45 -19.65
N GLU A 573 -7.05 4.93 -19.51
CA GLU A 573 -6.55 6.04 -20.35
C GLU A 573 -6.59 5.71 -21.85
N GLN A 574 -6.46 4.42 -22.19
CA GLN A 574 -6.55 3.93 -23.57
C GLN A 574 -8.01 3.77 -24.04
N GLY A 575 -9.00 4.10 -23.21
CA GLY A 575 -10.42 4.06 -23.54
C GLY A 575 -11.08 2.68 -23.41
N GLU A 576 -10.39 1.69 -22.84
CA GLU A 576 -10.99 0.40 -22.55
C GLU A 576 -12.06 0.53 -21.45
N ARG A 577 -13.25 0.02 -21.73
CA ARG A 577 -14.37 0.05 -20.78
C ARG A 577 -14.29 -1.14 -19.84
N LEU A 578 -14.34 -0.88 -18.55
CA LEU A 578 -14.35 -1.86 -17.47
C LEU A 578 -15.61 -1.67 -16.63
N ARG A 579 -16.14 -2.76 -16.08
CA ARG A 579 -17.41 -2.78 -15.36
C ARG A 579 -17.22 -3.14 -13.89
N LEU A 580 -17.89 -2.40 -13.02
CA LEU A 580 -17.88 -2.62 -11.56
C LEU A 580 -19.29 -2.92 -11.05
N PRO A 581 -19.41 -3.68 -9.93
CA PRO A 581 -20.69 -3.94 -9.30
C PRO A 581 -21.42 -2.65 -8.89
N LYS A 582 -22.75 -2.69 -8.90
CA LYS A 582 -23.59 -1.65 -8.31
C LYS A 582 -23.87 -1.99 -6.85
N GLY A 583 -23.96 -0.95 -6.05
CA GLY A 583 -24.39 -1.02 -4.65
C GLY A 583 -25.78 -0.43 -4.47
N HIS A 584 -26.02 0.18 -3.32
CA HIS A 584 -27.35 0.69 -2.97
C HIS A 584 -27.82 1.83 -3.91
N PRO A 585 -29.10 1.87 -4.35
CA PRO A 585 -29.60 2.87 -5.30
C PRO A 585 -29.55 4.33 -4.81
N ASP A 586 -29.38 4.57 -3.51
CA ASP A 586 -29.21 5.92 -2.94
C ASP A 586 -27.97 6.67 -3.46
N PHE A 587 -27.01 5.92 -4.00
CA PHE A 587 -25.81 6.47 -4.61
C PHE A 587 -25.98 6.88 -6.07
N ALA A 588 -27.05 6.44 -6.74
CA ALA A 588 -27.32 6.78 -8.14
C ALA A 588 -27.72 8.26 -8.33
N ARG A 589 -28.02 8.98 -7.24
CA ARG A 589 -28.45 10.38 -7.26
C ARG A 589 -27.56 11.24 -6.36
N ALA A 590 -27.38 12.49 -6.78
CA ALA A 590 -26.78 13.54 -5.97
C ALA A 590 -27.62 13.81 -4.71
N SER A 591 -26.97 14.28 -3.64
CA SER A 591 -27.68 14.89 -2.52
C SER A 591 -28.18 16.29 -2.92
N ALA A 592 -28.95 16.94 -2.05
CA ALA A 592 -29.34 18.34 -2.27
C ALA A 592 -28.15 19.32 -2.28
N ASP A 593 -26.98 18.93 -1.81
CA ASP A 593 -25.73 19.72 -1.87
C ASP A 593 -24.76 19.24 -2.98
N GLY A 594 -25.16 18.29 -3.82
CA GLY A 594 -24.45 17.89 -5.03
C GLY A 594 -23.95 16.44 -5.06
N PHE A 595 -23.06 16.15 -6.02
CA PHE A 595 -22.50 14.82 -6.20
C PHE A 595 -21.44 14.51 -5.15
N ARG A 596 -21.35 13.25 -4.72
CA ARG A 596 -20.30 12.76 -3.81
C ARG A 596 -18.94 12.76 -4.52
N ARG A 597 -17.86 12.97 -3.78
CA ARG A 597 -16.48 12.84 -4.29
C ARG A 597 -16.28 11.43 -4.84
N CYS A 598 -15.89 11.35 -6.11
CA CYS A 598 -15.63 10.07 -6.74
C CYS A 598 -14.20 9.60 -6.46
N ILE A 599 -13.19 10.31 -6.94
CA ILE A 599 -11.78 9.93 -6.77
C ILE A 599 -11.05 11.04 -6.01
N ARG A 600 -10.20 10.65 -5.05
CA ARG A 600 -9.24 11.55 -4.42
C ARG A 600 -8.02 10.77 -3.94
N GLU A 601 -6.87 11.41 -4.00
CA GLU A 601 -5.67 10.93 -3.32
C GLU A 601 -5.77 11.21 -1.81
N VAL A 602 -5.58 10.18 -1.00
CA VAL A 602 -5.66 10.25 0.47
C VAL A 602 -4.44 9.67 1.19
N VAL A 603 -3.55 9.07 0.42
CA VAL A 603 -2.21 8.67 0.81
C VAL A 603 -1.32 9.11 -0.35
N THR A 604 -0.11 9.60 -0.09
CA THR A 604 0.80 10.05 -1.13
C THR A 604 0.84 9.07 -2.30
N GLU A 605 0.45 9.57 -3.48
CA GLU A 605 0.38 8.85 -4.75
C GLU A 605 -0.54 7.61 -4.80
N ARG A 606 -1.48 7.47 -3.85
CA ARG A 606 -2.48 6.40 -3.81
C ARG A 606 -3.89 6.97 -3.73
N LYS A 607 -4.70 6.62 -4.74
CA LYS A 607 -6.06 7.14 -4.89
C LYS A 607 -7.08 6.17 -4.32
N LEU A 608 -8.09 6.72 -3.66
CA LEU A 608 -9.34 6.02 -3.38
C LEU A 608 -10.42 6.50 -4.34
N MET A 609 -11.21 5.56 -4.85
CA MET A 609 -12.43 5.82 -5.60
C MET A 609 -13.65 5.36 -4.80
N ASN A 610 -14.55 6.28 -4.45
CA ASN A 610 -15.84 6.01 -3.79
C ASN A 610 -16.97 6.03 -4.82
N VAL A 611 -17.55 4.86 -5.10
CA VAL A 611 -18.68 4.74 -6.02
C VAL A 611 -19.68 3.72 -5.50
N HIS A 612 -20.97 4.06 -5.53
CA HIS A 612 -22.06 3.18 -5.11
C HIS A 612 -21.90 2.53 -3.72
N GLY A 613 -21.26 3.25 -2.79
CA GLY A 613 -21.09 2.77 -1.41
C GLY A 613 -19.90 1.83 -1.24
N THR A 614 -19.00 1.77 -2.22
CA THR A 614 -17.76 1.01 -2.17
C THR A 614 -16.56 1.92 -2.41
N PHE A 615 -15.55 1.81 -1.54
CA PHE A 615 -14.22 2.35 -1.79
C PHE A 615 -13.38 1.33 -2.54
N TYR A 616 -12.69 1.79 -3.58
CA TYR A 616 -11.70 1.04 -4.35
C TYR A 616 -10.33 1.71 -4.21
N GLU A 617 -9.29 0.92 -4.07
CA GLU A 617 -7.92 1.36 -4.32
C GLU A 617 -7.73 1.47 -5.83
N VAL A 618 -7.26 2.62 -6.28
CA VAL A 618 -6.93 2.89 -7.68
C VAL A 618 -5.45 3.24 -7.78
N PRO A 619 -4.62 2.34 -8.34
CA PRO A 619 -3.23 2.65 -8.65
C PRO A 619 -3.12 3.84 -9.60
N ASP A 620 -1.97 4.50 -9.61
CA ASP A 620 -1.67 5.47 -10.65
C ASP A 620 -1.60 4.79 -12.04
N ASN A 621 -1.74 5.57 -13.11
CA ASN A 621 -1.70 5.03 -14.47
C ASN A 621 -0.35 4.41 -14.82
N HIS A 622 0.75 4.91 -14.23
CA HIS A 622 2.08 4.27 -14.32
C HIS A 622 2.13 2.88 -13.66
N SER A 623 1.22 2.63 -12.71
CA SER A 623 1.02 1.35 -12.02
C SER A 623 -0.18 0.55 -12.58
N GLY A 624 -0.71 0.93 -13.74
CA GLY A 624 -1.79 0.23 -14.45
C GLY A 624 -3.20 0.78 -14.21
N GLY A 625 -3.35 1.84 -13.41
CA GLY A 625 -4.61 2.60 -13.30
C GLY A 625 -5.82 1.75 -12.92
N VAL A 626 -6.99 2.11 -13.47
CA VAL A 626 -8.26 1.42 -13.21
C VAL A 626 -8.29 -0.04 -13.69
N ARG A 627 -7.37 -0.48 -14.55
CA ARG A 627 -7.25 -1.91 -14.93
C ARG A 627 -6.74 -2.77 -13.76
N LYS A 628 -6.09 -2.14 -12.79
CA LYS A 628 -5.47 -2.77 -11.62
C LYS A 628 -6.17 -2.39 -10.31
N LEU A 629 -7.37 -1.81 -10.38
CA LEU A 629 -8.12 -1.43 -9.19
C LEU A 629 -8.57 -2.66 -8.39
N GLN A 630 -8.80 -2.47 -7.09
CA GLN A 630 -9.37 -3.50 -6.22
C GLN A 630 -10.28 -2.88 -5.17
N PRO A 631 -11.32 -3.60 -4.71
CA PRO A 631 -12.19 -3.06 -3.67
C PRO A 631 -11.47 -3.07 -2.32
N VAL A 632 -11.68 -2.01 -1.53
CA VAL A 632 -11.22 -1.89 -0.15
C VAL A 632 -12.32 -2.29 0.82
N THR A 633 -13.52 -1.72 0.64
CA THR A 633 -14.69 -1.96 1.49
C THR A 633 -15.98 -1.54 0.79
N THR A 634 -17.08 -2.24 1.06
CA THR A 634 -18.44 -1.74 0.81
C THR A 634 -19.00 -1.17 2.12
N HIS A 635 -18.98 0.15 2.23
CA HIS A 635 -19.30 0.89 3.46
C HIS A 635 -20.78 1.27 3.59
N ASN A 636 -21.50 1.43 2.47
CA ASN A 636 -22.91 1.89 2.44
C ASN A 636 -23.22 3.20 3.19
N LYS A 637 -22.20 3.98 3.53
CA LYS A 637 -22.33 5.33 4.12
C LYS A 637 -22.50 6.44 3.08
N LEU A 638 -23.37 7.42 3.34
CA LEU A 638 -23.63 8.58 2.48
C LEU A 638 -22.52 9.65 2.56
N ILE A 639 -21.27 9.25 2.31
CA ILE A 639 -20.09 10.11 2.38
C ILE A 639 -20.14 11.18 1.28
N ARG A 640 -20.09 12.47 1.66
CA ARG A 640 -20.17 13.59 0.71
C ARG A 640 -18.82 13.88 0.03
N ASP A 641 -17.78 13.96 0.83
CA ASP A 641 -16.39 14.23 0.46
C ASP A 641 -15.48 13.59 1.51
N PHE A 642 -14.24 13.32 1.12
CA PHE A 642 -13.21 12.71 1.94
C PHE A 642 -11.84 13.31 1.61
N CYS A 643 -10.90 13.33 2.55
CA CYS A 643 -9.54 13.83 2.34
C CYS A 643 -8.53 13.20 3.30
N SER A 644 -7.24 13.41 3.04
CA SER A 644 -6.18 13.20 4.03
C SER A 644 -5.85 14.51 4.71
N TRP A 645 -5.72 14.48 6.03
CA TRP A 645 -5.36 15.64 6.84
C TRP A 645 -4.69 15.23 8.15
N ARG A 646 -3.52 15.80 8.44
CA ARG A 646 -2.69 15.50 9.64
C ARG A 646 -2.44 14.00 9.85
N GLY A 647 -2.23 13.28 8.75
CA GLY A 647 -2.06 11.82 8.71
C GLY A 647 -3.33 10.98 8.93
N MET A 648 -4.51 11.60 8.99
CA MET A 648 -5.79 10.92 9.14
C MET A 648 -6.60 10.94 7.84
N LEU A 649 -7.42 9.92 7.63
CA LEU A 649 -8.55 9.98 6.72
C LEU A 649 -9.69 10.78 7.39
N VAL A 650 -10.25 11.74 6.66
CA VAL A 650 -11.40 12.52 7.08
C VAL A 650 -12.59 12.23 6.18
N LEU A 651 -13.75 11.93 6.77
CA LEU A 651 -15.01 11.67 6.05
C LEU A 651 -16.09 12.66 6.50
N SER A 652 -16.87 13.16 5.54
CA SER A 652 -18.08 13.96 5.79
C SER A 652 -19.36 13.16 5.51
N GLY A 653 -20.54 13.71 5.82
CA GLY A 653 -21.82 12.98 5.78
C GLY A 653 -22.18 12.38 7.14
N VAL A 654 -21.92 13.16 8.21
CA VAL A 654 -22.09 12.74 9.60
C VAL A 654 -23.50 13.09 10.08
N ASP A 655 -24.13 12.16 10.79
CA ASP A 655 -25.43 12.35 11.43
C ASP A 655 -25.36 13.50 12.43
N LEU A 656 -26.32 14.42 12.32
CA LEU A 656 -26.50 15.53 13.23
C LEU A 656 -27.57 15.21 14.27
N VAL A 657 -27.46 15.95 15.36
CA VAL A 657 -28.31 15.80 16.53
C VAL A 657 -29.34 16.91 16.48
N THR A 658 -30.61 16.56 16.63
CA THR A 658 -31.68 17.56 16.67
C THR A 658 -31.67 18.31 18.00
N GLU A 659 -32.14 19.56 18.00
CA GLU A 659 -32.12 20.44 19.17
C GLU A 659 -32.80 19.77 20.38
N GLY A 660 -32.09 19.69 21.51
CA GLY A 660 -32.57 19.05 22.75
C GLY A 660 -32.16 17.58 22.96
N GLN A 661 -31.41 16.97 22.04
CA GLN A 661 -30.83 15.64 22.21
C GLN A 661 -29.34 15.71 22.62
N GLU A 662 -28.89 14.76 23.44
CA GLU A 662 -27.47 14.61 23.76
C GLU A 662 -26.69 14.18 22.51
N ARG A 663 -25.46 14.68 22.38
CA ARG A 663 -24.61 14.28 21.25
C ARG A 663 -24.21 12.82 21.38
N PRO A 664 -24.41 12.01 20.33
CA PRO A 664 -24.01 10.63 20.37
C PRO A 664 -22.48 10.57 20.50
N VAL A 665 -22.03 9.71 21.41
CA VAL A 665 -20.61 9.38 21.55
C VAL A 665 -20.40 8.05 20.86
N PHE A 666 -19.73 8.08 19.73
CA PHE A 666 -19.33 6.89 19.00
C PHE A 666 -17.94 6.48 19.43
N VAL A 667 -17.82 5.27 19.94
CA VAL A 667 -16.56 4.68 20.39
C VAL A 667 -16.35 3.38 19.64
N ASP A 668 -15.18 3.20 19.04
CA ASP A 668 -14.81 1.95 18.37
C ASP A 668 -14.49 0.83 19.39
N SER A 669 -14.17 -0.36 18.89
CA SER A 669 -13.78 -1.50 19.75
C SER A 669 -12.54 -1.23 20.61
N ASN A 670 -11.74 -0.22 20.27
CA ASN A 670 -10.48 0.13 20.93
C ASN A 670 -10.65 1.33 21.89
N GLY A 671 -11.86 1.85 22.08
CA GLY A 671 -12.11 2.96 22.99
C GLY A 671 -11.88 4.36 22.38
N SER A 672 -11.66 4.45 21.07
CA SER A 672 -11.39 5.70 20.34
C SER A 672 -12.68 6.34 19.83
N ARG A 673 -12.76 7.67 19.90
CA ARG A 673 -13.85 8.43 19.28
C ARG A 673 -13.43 8.87 17.90
N HIS A 674 -14.33 8.74 16.92
CA HIS A 674 -14.03 9.10 15.53
C HIS A 674 -14.79 10.31 15.03
N VAL A 675 -15.91 10.66 15.65
CA VAL A 675 -16.75 11.79 15.22
C VAL A 675 -16.52 13.00 16.11
N VAL A 676 -16.29 14.15 15.48
CA VAL A 676 -16.17 15.46 16.15
C VAL A 676 -17.24 16.39 15.59
N TYR A 677 -17.86 17.17 16.49
CA TYR A 677 -18.93 18.11 16.17
C TYR A 677 -18.54 19.54 16.54
N SER A 678 -18.97 20.53 15.75
CA SER A 678 -18.90 21.95 16.10
C SER A 678 -19.74 22.27 17.33
N ALA A 679 -19.42 23.36 18.05
CA ALA A 679 -20.16 23.73 19.27
C ALA A 679 -21.65 24.04 19.01
N ASP A 680 -22.00 24.57 17.84
CA ASP A 680 -23.38 24.84 17.41
C ASP A 680 -24.12 23.60 16.87
N GLY A 681 -23.44 22.47 16.70
CA GLY A 681 -24.03 21.23 16.21
C GLY A 681 -24.39 21.22 14.72
N GLN A 682 -23.93 22.19 13.94
CA GLN A 682 -24.22 22.29 12.50
C GLN A 682 -23.13 21.69 11.60
N ALA A 683 -21.97 21.33 12.15
CA ALA A 683 -20.93 20.62 11.44
C ALA A 683 -20.49 19.37 12.22
N GLY A 684 -20.27 18.28 11.48
CA GLY A 684 -19.74 17.02 12.01
C GLY A 684 -18.84 16.35 10.98
N LEU A 685 -17.71 15.81 11.44
CA LEU A 685 -16.73 15.09 10.61
C LEU A 685 -16.25 13.83 11.34
N TRP A 686 -15.92 12.80 10.56
CA TRP A 686 -15.31 11.56 11.05
C TRP A 686 -13.81 11.56 10.74
N PHE A 687 -13.00 11.04 11.66
CA PHE A 687 -11.54 10.97 11.59
C PHE A 687 -11.03 9.58 11.98
N GLY A 688 -10.03 9.06 11.25
CA GLY A 688 -9.39 7.79 11.57
C GLY A 688 -8.18 7.50 10.67
N ASN A 689 -7.68 6.28 10.73
CA ASN A 689 -6.66 5.79 9.82
C ASN A 689 -7.32 5.35 8.49
N VAL A 690 -6.61 5.45 7.36
CA VAL A 690 -7.15 4.99 6.07
C VAL A 690 -7.44 3.49 6.06
N ASP A 691 -6.66 2.71 6.81
CA ASP A 691 -6.83 1.26 6.92
C ASP A 691 -8.04 0.86 7.78
N ASP A 692 -8.66 1.79 8.52
CA ASP A 692 -9.93 1.55 9.21
C ASP A 692 -11.06 1.22 8.23
N LEU A 693 -10.96 1.70 6.98
CA LEU A 693 -11.98 1.45 5.95
C LEU A 693 -12.28 -0.03 5.77
N ARG A 694 -11.29 -0.90 5.90
CA ARG A 694 -11.47 -2.36 5.74
C ARG A 694 -12.37 -2.98 6.80
N ARG A 695 -12.58 -2.29 7.92
CA ARG A 695 -13.52 -2.66 8.99
C ARG A 695 -14.90 -2.03 8.80
N PHE A 696 -15.18 -1.29 7.72
CA PHE A 696 -16.52 -0.76 7.46
C PHE A 696 -17.45 -1.82 6.87
N GLY A 697 -16.90 -2.85 6.22
CA GLY A 697 -17.64 -3.95 5.62
C GLY A 697 -16.84 -4.67 4.53
N ALA A 698 -17.14 -5.95 4.33
CA ALA A 698 -16.58 -6.72 3.23
C ALA A 698 -17.02 -6.14 1.87
N PRO A 699 -16.17 -6.16 0.83
CA PRO A 699 -16.58 -5.85 -0.52
C PRO A 699 -17.77 -6.69 -0.98
N ALA A 700 -18.81 -6.02 -1.46
CA ALA A 700 -20.05 -6.64 -1.94
C ALA A 700 -20.68 -5.79 -3.06
N GLY A 701 -21.63 -6.38 -3.78
CA GLY A 701 -22.38 -5.70 -4.84
C GLY A 701 -22.97 -6.65 -5.86
N ARG A 702 -23.77 -6.11 -6.78
CA ARG A 702 -24.40 -6.88 -7.86
C ARG A 702 -24.34 -6.11 -9.17
N GLY A 703 -24.07 -6.82 -10.25
CA GLY A 703 -23.98 -6.22 -11.57
C GLY A 703 -23.48 -7.22 -12.59
N GLY A 704 -23.10 -6.80 -13.78
CA GLY A 704 -22.51 -7.71 -14.75
C GLY A 704 -22.32 -7.10 -16.12
N PRO A 705 -21.78 -7.86 -17.08
CA PRO A 705 -21.58 -7.39 -18.43
C PRO A 705 -22.88 -7.13 -19.19
N TRP A 706 -23.95 -7.91 -18.92
CA TRP A 706 -25.17 -7.90 -19.72
C TRP A 706 -26.44 -7.91 -18.86
N LEU A 707 -27.38 -7.04 -19.19
CA LEU A 707 -28.76 -7.07 -18.69
C LEU A 707 -29.70 -6.79 -19.85
N HIS A 708 -30.42 -7.82 -20.31
CA HIS A 708 -31.24 -7.78 -21.53
C HIS A 708 -30.47 -7.18 -22.73
N THR A 709 -29.21 -7.59 -22.89
CA THR A 709 -28.28 -6.99 -23.85
C THR A 709 -28.24 -7.82 -25.14
N PRO A 710 -28.45 -7.23 -26.33
CA PRO A 710 -28.14 -7.89 -27.59
C PRO A 710 -26.63 -8.15 -27.69
N VAL A 711 -26.25 -9.40 -27.92
CA VAL A 711 -24.86 -9.84 -28.07
C VAL A 711 -24.67 -10.50 -29.42
N LEU A 712 -23.45 -10.40 -29.95
CA LEU A 712 -23.04 -11.10 -31.16
C LEU A 712 -22.23 -12.35 -30.81
N ALA A 713 -22.40 -13.39 -31.61
CA ALA A 713 -21.67 -14.64 -31.48
C ALA A 713 -20.15 -14.41 -31.45
N GLY A 714 -19.49 -14.95 -30.43
CA GLY A 714 -18.04 -14.89 -30.24
C GLY A 714 -17.50 -13.52 -29.80
N GLN A 715 -18.33 -12.48 -29.69
CA GLN A 715 -17.87 -11.17 -29.24
C GLN A 715 -17.80 -11.13 -27.70
N PRO A 716 -16.62 -10.88 -27.11
CA PRO A 716 -16.50 -10.79 -25.65
C PRO A 716 -17.17 -9.52 -25.12
N SER A 717 -17.73 -9.62 -23.92
CA SER A 717 -18.21 -8.48 -23.15
C SER A 717 -17.06 -7.57 -22.69
N ASP A 718 -17.42 -6.36 -22.25
CA ASP A 718 -16.53 -5.57 -21.39
C ASP A 718 -16.12 -6.42 -20.15
N PRO A 719 -14.87 -6.31 -19.65
CA PRO A 719 -14.44 -6.94 -18.42
C PRO A 719 -15.25 -6.48 -17.20
N TYR A 720 -15.58 -7.42 -16.31
CA TYR A 720 -16.25 -7.17 -15.04
C TYR A 720 -15.32 -7.56 -13.87
N LEU A 721 -15.21 -6.69 -12.88
CA LEU A 721 -14.27 -6.88 -11.77
C LEU A 721 -14.65 -8.12 -10.95
N MET A 722 -13.70 -9.04 -10.76
CA MET A 722 -13.90 -10.27 -10.00
C MET A 722 -13.05 -10.34 -8.73
N TRP A 723 -11.90 -9.65 -8.71
CA TRP A 723 -11.00 -9.64 -7.55
C TRP A 723 -11.58 -8.93 -6.34
N GLY A 724 -11.22 -9.42 -5.14
CA GLY A 724 -11.56 -8.81 -3.86
C GLY A 724 -12.96 -9.12 -3.33
N TYR A 725 -13.78 -9.84 -4.10
CA TYR A 725 -15.07 -10.38 -3.63
C TYR A 725 -14.91 -11.84 -3.24
N ARG A 726 -15.48 -12.25 -2.10
CA ARG A 726 -15.35 -13.63 -1.62
C ARG A 726 -16.34 -14.55 -2.33
N HIS A 727 -17.63 -14.31 -2.13
CA HIS A 727 -18.72 -15.07 -2.73
C HIS A 727 -18.97 -14.59 -4.15
N LYS A 728 -19.17 -15.53 -5.08
CA LYS A 728 -19.38 -15.21 -6.49
C LYS A 728 -20.39 -16.18 -7.07
N THR A 729 -21.52 -15.63 -7.50
CA THR A 729 -22.50 -16.38 -8.30
C THR A 729 -22.72 -15.65 -9.61
N LEU A 730 -22.93 -16.38 -10.70
CA LEU A 730 -23.28 -15.88 -12.01
C LEU A 730 -24.67 -16.38 -12.38
N GLU A 731 -25.58 -15.44 -12.59
CA GLU A 731 -26.93 -15.66 -13.11
C GLU A 731 -26.94 -15.43 -14.62
N LEU A 732 -27.36 -16.44 -15.39
CA LEU A 732 -27.50 -16.39 -16.84
C LEU A 732 -28.92 -16.70 -17.31
N SER A 733 -29.41 -15.93 -18.27
CA SER A 733 -30.63 -16.22 -19.02
C SER A 733 -30.59 -15.57 -20.40
N HIS A 734 -31.40 -16.03 -21.35
CA HIS A 734 -31.49 -15.42 -22.68
C HIS A 734 -32.93 -15.37 -23.21
N GLN A 735 -33.17 -14.51 -24.21
CA GLN A 735 -34.41 -14.47 -24.98
C GLN A 735 -34.14 -15.10 -26.34
N GLY A 736 -34.45 -16.38 -26.48
CA GLY A 736 -34.31 -17.14 -27.72
C GLY A 736 -34.98 -18.50 -27.62
N GLU A 737 -35.24 -19.13 -28.76
CA GLU A 737 -35.91 -20.44 -28.85
C GLU A 737 -34.94 -21.62 -28.87
N THR A 738 -33.63 -21.36 -29.00
CA THR A 738 -32.56 -22.35 -28.99
C THR A 738 -31.61 -22.10 -27.83
N ALA A 739 -31.00 -23.17 -27.30
CA ALA A 739 -30.00 -23.06 -26.24
C ALA A 739 -28.82 -22.19 -26.69
N VAL A 740 -28.27 -21.40 -25.76
CA VAL A 740 -27.10 -20.54 -25.95
C VAL A 740 -25.99 -21.03 -25.04
N SER A 741 -24.79 -21.23 -25.57
CA SER A 741 -23.60 -21.48 -24.74
C SER A 741 -22.88 -20.17 -24.45
N VAL A 742 -22.52 -19.95 -23.19
CA VAL A 742 -21.77 -18.78 -22.74
C VAL A 742 -20.40 -19.24 -22.26
N HIS A 743 -19.35 -18.75 -22.89
CA HIS A 743 -17.97 -18.94 -22.47
C HIS A 743 -17.64 -17.94 -21.36
N VAL A 744 -17.10 -18.45 -20.26
CA VAL A 744 -16.56 -17.64 -19.17
C VAL A 744 -15.04 -17.58 -19.34
N GLU A 745 -14.51 -16.36 -19.49
CA GLU A 745 -13.09 -16.10 -19.64
C GLU A 745 -12.60 -15.21 -18.50
N VAL A 746 -11.40 -15.49 -18.01
CA VAL A 746 -10.80 -14.74 -16.90
C VAL A 746 -9.43 -14.19 -17.26
N ASP A 747 -9.15 -12.99 -16.79
CA ASP A 747 -7.83 -12.36 -16.80
C ASP A 747 -7.28 -12.44 -15.37
N VAL A 748 -6.34 -13.36 -15.17
CA VAL A 748 -5.80 -13.68 -13.84
C VAL A 748 -4.70 -12.70 -13.40
N GLN A 749 -4.03 -12.05 -14.37
CA GLN A 749 -2.90 -11.16 -14.14
C GLN A 749 -3.28 -9.68 -14.25
N ALA A 750 -4.52 -9.37 -14.64
CA ALA A 750 -4.99 -8.03 -14.95
C ALA A 750 -4.17 -7.35 -16.06
N ASN A 751 -3.72 -8.09 -17.07
CA ASN A 751 -2.88 -7.60 -18.15
C ASN A 751 -3.54 -7.71 -19.54
N GLY A 752 -4.78 -8.19 -19.60
CA GLY A 752 -5.47 -8.42 -20.88
C GLY A 752 -5.27 -9.81 -21.48
N THR A 753 -4.53 -10.70 -20.81
CA THR A 753 -4.39 -12.09 -21.24
C THR A 753 -5.53 -12.92 -20.68
N TRP A 754 -6.37 -13.46 -21.57
CA TRP A 754 -7.61 -14.15 -21.21
C TRP A 754 -7.48 -15.65 -21.38
N VAL A 755 -7.95 -16.40 -20.38
CA VAL A 755 -8.09 -17.85 -20.45
C VAL A 755 -9.54 -18.26 -20.25
N ARG A 756 -9.99 -19.24 -21.03
CA ARG A 756 -11.33 -19.81 -20.87
C ARG A 756 -11.34 -20.73 -19.66
N CYS A 757 -12.17 -20.42 -18.67
CA CYS A 757 -12.31 -21.25 -17.47
C CYS A 757 -13.48 -22.22 -17.56
N GLU A 758 -14.58 -21.83 -18.22
CA GLU A 758 -15.80 -22.63 -18.25
C GLU A 758 -16.66 -22.34 -19.50
N THR A 759 -17.51 -23.31 -19.87
CA THR A 759 -18.59 -23.12 -20.84
C THR A 759 -19.89 -23.52 -20.17
N LEU A 760 -20.85 -22.60 -20.11
CA LEU A 760 -22.16 -22.78 -19.49
C LEU A 760 -23.23 -22.86 -20.57
N HIS A 761 -24.08 -23.87 -20.51
CA HIS A 761 -25.17 -24.05 -21.47
C HIS A 761 -26.49 -23.61 -20.85
N VAL A 762 -27.18 -22.67 -21.49
CA VAL A 762 -28.44 -22.10 -21.01
C VAL A 762 -29.55 -22.50 -21.97
N ALA A 763 -30.57 -23.20 -21.49
CA ALA A 763 -31.72 -23.61 -22.30
C ALA A 763 -32.76 -22.47 -22.45
N PRO A 764 -33.59 -22.51 -23.49
CA PRO A 764 -34.65 -21.52 -23.72
C PRO A 764 -35.58 -21.36 -22.51
N GLY A 765 -35.80 -20.12 -22.08
CA GLY A 765 -36.69 -19.78 -20.97
C GLY A 765 -36.14 -20.14 -19.57
N GLU A 766 -34.94 -20.71 -19.48
CA GLU A 766 -34.32 -21.04 -18.21
C GLU A 766 -33.45 -19.91 -17.65
N LYS A 767 -33.29 -19.96 -16.33
CA LYS A 767 -32.37 -19.15 -15.55
C LYS A 767 -31.35 -20.07 -14.92
N LEU A 768 -30.13 -20.06 -15.43
CA LEU A 768 -29.00 -20.82 -14.90
C LEU A 768 -28.32 -20.01 -13.79
N ILE A 769 -28.03 -20.66 -12.66
CA ILE A 769 -27.22 -20.08 -11.58
C ILE A 769 -25.96 -20.92 -11.46
N HIS A 770 -24.81 -20.31 -11.71
CA HIS A 770 -23.49 -20.91 -11.51
C HIS A 770 -22.86 -20.33 -10.24
N VAL A 771 -22.37 -21.20 -9.35
CA VAL A 771 -21.66 -20.81 -8.13
C VAL A 771 -20.18 -21.13 -8.31
N PHE A 772 -19.33 -20.11 -8.27
CA PHE A 772 -17.89 -20.35 -8.37
C PHE A 772 -17.39 -21.05 -7.10
N PRO A 773 -16.42 -21.96 -7.20
CA PRO A 773 -15.82 -22.60 -6.02
C PRO A 773 -15.28 -21.57 -5.03
N GLU A 774 -15.42 -21.85 -3.73
CA GLU A 774 -14.78 -21.02 -2.71
C GLU A 774 -13.25 -20.97 -2.93
N GLY A 775 -12.66 -19.79 -2.76
CA GLY A 775 -11.25 -19.55 -3.08
C GLY A 775 -10.94 -19.31 -4.56
N PHE A 776 -11.90 -19.54 -5.48
CA PHE A 776 -11.70 -19.15 -6.88
C PHE A 776 -11.68 -17.63 -7.01
N ALA A 777 -10.58 -17.11 -7.54
CA ALA A 777 -10.38 -15.69 -7.77
C ALA A 777 -9.60 -15.49 -9.07
N ALA A 778 -10.01 -14.52 -9.85
CA ALA A 778 -9.24 -13.96 -10.96
C ALA A 778 -9.42 -12.44 -10.90
N HIS A 779 -8.65 -11.69 -11.68
CA HIS A 779 -8.75 -10.23 -11.57
C HIS A 779 -9.99 -9.69 -12.27
N TRP A 780 -10.15 -10.02 -13.56
CA TRP A 780 -11.34 -9.69 -14.34
C TRP A 780 -11.99 -10.95 -14.90
N VAL A 781 -13.30 -10.89 -15.12
CA VAL A 781 -14.08 -11.89 -15.87
C VAL A 781 -14.77 -11.22 -17.05
N ARG A 782 -14.88 -11.93 -18.18
CA ARG A 782 -15.71 -11.52 -19.32
C ARG A 782 -16.44 -12.72 -19.90
N LEU A 783 -17.49 -12.45 -20.66
CA LEU A 783 -18.35 -13.49 -21.23
C LEU A 783 -18.41 -13.37 -22.76
N ALA A 784 -18.55 -14.49 -23.46
CA ALA A 784 -18.83 -14.52 -24.89
C ALA A 784 -19.91 -15.57 -25.18
N ALA A 785 -20.99 -15.18 -25.87
CA ALA A 785 -22.02 -16.13 -26.31
C ALA A 785 -21.59 -16.82 -27.62
N ASP A 786 -22.00 -18.07 -27.82
CA ASP A 786 -21.73 -18.83 -29.06
C ASP A 786 -22.64 -18.44 -30.24
N SER A 787 -23.66 -17.64 -29.98
CA SER A 787 -24.71 -17.27 -30.92
C SER A 787 -25.23 -15.86 -30.64
N ASP A 788 -25.79 -15.22 -31.68
CA ASP A 788 -26.47 -13.94 -31.53
C ASP A 788 -27.73 -14.12 -30.68
N ALA A 789 -27.86 -13.36 -29.60
CA ALA A 789 -28.97 -13.49 -28.66
C ALA A 789 -29.18 -12.20 -27.85
N VAL A 790 -30.28 -12.11 -27.12
CA VAL A 790 -30.45 -11.12 -26.05
C VAL A 790 -30.23 -11.82 -24.72
N VAL A 791 -29.12 -11.49 -24.04
CA VAL A 791 -28.63 -12.22 -22.87
C VAL A 791 -28.66 -11.35 -21.62
N THR A 792 -28.91 -11.97 -20.47
CA THR A 792 -28.66 -11.41 -19.15
C THR A 792 -27.59 -12.23 -18.48
N ALA A 793 -26.58 -11.55 -17.94
CA ALA A 793 -25.46 -12.12 -17.22
C ALA A 793 -25.11 -11.20 -16.03
N LEU A 794 -25.59 -11.58 -14.85
CA LEU A 794 -25.40 -10.81 -13.62
C LEU A 794 -24.65 -11.63 -12.58
N PHE A 795 -23.57 -11.06 -12.07
CA PHE A 795 -22.84 -11.53 -10.92
C PHE A 795 -23.43 -10.97 -9.62
N ASP A 796 -23.55 -11.81 -8.61
CA ASP A 796 -23.85 -11.45 -7.23
C ASP A 796 -22.65 -11.78 -6.34
N TYR A 797 -22.18 -10.76 -5.61
CA TYR A 797 -21.02 -10.81 -4.72
C TYR A 797 -21.37 -10.63 -3.23
N ASN A 798 -22.64 -10.85 -2.87
CA ASN A 798 -23.10 -10.83 -1.47
C ASN A 798 -22.94 -12.16 -0.75
#